data_AF-A0AB35WW65-F1
#
_entry.id   AF-A0AB35WW65-F1
#
_cell.length_a   1.000
_cell.length_b   1.000
_cell.length_c   1.000
_cell.angle_alpha   90.00
_cell.angle_beta   90.00
_cell.angle_gamma   90.00
#
_symmetry.space_group_name_H-M   'P 1'
#
loop_
_entity.id
_entity.type
_entity.pdbx_description
1 polymer ?
#
loop_
_entity_poly.entity_id
_entity_poly.type
_entity_poly.pdbx_seq_one_letter_code
_entity_poly.pdbx_strand_id
1 'polypeptide(L)'
;MPITLQALFAPNKPAVQFAIKTLLGGGLALWLALRWGLEQPAWALMTAFIVAQPLSGMVLQKGLARLIGTLVGTVMSVLFIGLFAQTPWLFLFALALWLALCTACSTMLRSAWAYSFVLAGYTVAIIALPAINHPLAVFDQAVARCTEICLGIVCATVTSALLWPMRVEQQLGGQARQAWSSGLQAASATLTGEAQARKGLLDILGRIVAVDAQREHAWFEGPLGRQRARAIRGLSQKLLILLRIARSVRRQWQQLDEPQAQSLQPWLDQVHDALATPDQAGLLLLRQRIWDAAHDERISPAEHYCLARLTLLLDNAMAATLALRAVEEGKAPPDLPDSLASHRDLPLALLFGSRSALAFLAMASFWLATGWTAAPGGMVLTCVVCSLFASRENGAQIGMSFMRGIVLAIPVAFVVGQILLPQWSGFAMLCMAMGVPLFFGALGMANPRIGATATSYCLHFIVLVAPLNAMSFEVATFLNSAQAMLIGVGAAVLAFKLLVLRNPAWHGRRLRAATQNDLVRLTRRELRGADTWFGGRMADRLLQLARHYSALPEYERARWDDGVHGLDIGDELLHLRHCLAVAQLPLVTAEREYMQQLENVLARGPAPGRGKRLDAASAAFIEALRTQPASDPLRLAVGAVLQLQRSWSKWCRRQEEIHGLA
;
A
#
# COMPACT_ATOMS: atom_id res chain seq x y z
N MET A 1 22.29 22.34 13.92
CA MET A 1 22.13 22.39 12.45
C MET A 1 20.75 21.86 12.09
N PRO A 2 20.02 22.50 11.15
CA PRO A 2 18.76 21.95 10.65
C PRO A 2 19.00 20.55 10.07
N ILE A 3 18.05 19.64 10.32
CA ILE A 3 18.15 18.20 10.01
C ILE A 3 18.41 17.94 8.51
N THR A 4 18.06 18.89 7.65
CA THR A 4 18.35 18.88 6.21
C THR A 4 19.84 18.98 5.90
N LEU A 5 20.58 19.82 6.63
CA LEU A 5 22.03 19.98 6.44
C LEU A 5 22.81 18.84 7.09
N GLN A 6 22.31 18.27 8.19
CA GLN A 6 22.90 17.06 8.78
C GLN A 6 22.93 15.89 7.79
N ALA A 7 21.89 15.73 6.96
CA ALA A 7 21.85 14.67 5.95
C ALA A 7 22.97 14.75 4.91
N LEU A 8 23.49 15.96 4.65
CA LEU A 8 24.50 16.22 3.63
C LEU A 8 25.91 16.29 4.25
N PHE A 9 26.05 16.92 5.41
CA PHE A 9 27.36 17.20 6.04
C PHE A 9 27.73 16.22 7.16
N ALA A 10 26.79 15.42 7.68
CA ALA A 10 27.03 14.35 8.64
C ALA A 10 26.25 13.08 8.26
N PRO A 11 26.48 12.51 7.06
CA PRO A 11 25.70 11.38 6.56
C PRO A 11 26.02 10.08 7.31
N ASN A 12 25.00 9.25 7.51
CA ASN A 12 25.19 7.91 8.05
C ASN A 12 25.91 7.01 7.04
N LYS A 13 26.69 6.03 7.52
CA LYS A 13 27.40 5.04 6.68
C LYS A 13 26.53 4.41 5.57
N PRO A 14 25.27 3.99 5.80
CA PRO A 14 24.42 3.42 4.75
C PRO A 14 24.05 4.42 3.66
N ALA A 15 23.90 5.71 3.99
CA ALA A 15 23.59 6.76 3.02
C ALA A 15 24.77 7.01 2.08
N VAL A 16 25.99 7.03 2.62
CA VAL A 16 27.23 7.15 1.82
C VAL A 16 27.39 5.94 0.90
N GLN A 17 27.21 4.73 1.43
CA GLN A 17 27.24 3.51 0.61
C GLN A 17 26.20 3.55 -0.51
N PHE A 18 24.97 3.97 -0.22
CA PHE A 18 23.92 4.13 -1.22
C PHE A 18 24.31 5.14 -2.31
N ALA A 19 24.85 6.31 -1.94
CA ALA A 19 25.25 7.35 -2.88
C ALA A 19 26.39 6.89 -3.80
N ILE A 20 27.43 6.26 -3.24
CA ILE A 20 28.57 5.72 -4.00
C ILE A 20 28.09 4.66 -5.01
N LYS A 21 27.28 3.70 -4.57
CA LYS A 21 26.75 2.66 -5.47
C LYS A 21 25.92 3.26 -6.60
N THR A 22 25.07 4.22 -6.29
CA THR A 22 24.19 4.87 -7.27
C THR A 22 25.01 5.62 -8.32
N LEU A 23 26.07 6.32 -7.91
CA LEU A 23 26.99 6.98 -8.82
C LEU A 23 27.79 6.01 -9.68
N LEU A 24 28.33 4.95 -9.10
CA LEU A 24 29.09 3.95 -9.86
C LEU A 24 28.20 3.22 -10.87
N GLY A 25 26.96 2.86 -10.48
CA GLY A 25 25.98 2.25 -11.37
C GLY A 25 25.55 3.19 -12.50
N GLY A 26 25.27 4.45 -12.16
CA GLY A 26 24.91 5.47 -13.15
C GLY A 26 26.06 5.84 -14.09
N GLY A 27 27.27 6.02 -13.55
CA GLY A 27 28.48 6.30 -14.31
C GLY A 27 28.86 5.16 -15.25
N LEU A 28 28.76 3.91 -14.80
CA LEU A 28 28.96 2.74 -15.66
C LEU A 28 27.93 2.69 -16.80
N ALA A 29 26.65 2.96 -16.49
CA ALA A 29 25.60 3.02 -17.51
C ALA A 29 25.86 4.12 -18.54
N LEU A 30 26.25 5.31 -18.09
CA LEU A 30 26.62 6.43 -18.96
C LEU A 30 27.84 6.09 -19.82
N TRP A 31 28.87 5.49 -19.23
CA TRP A 31 30.09 5.10 -19.94
C TRP A 31 29.80 4.14 -21.08
N LEU A 32 29.05 3.07 -20.80
CA LEU A 32 28.66 2.07 -21.80
C LEU A 32 27.77 2.68 -22.88
N ALA A 33 26.81 3.53 -22.50
CA ALA A 33 25.92 4.20 -23.45
C ALA A 33 26.68 5.11 -24.43
N LEU A 34 27.64 5.90 -23.92
CA LEU A 34 28.49 6.74 -24.75
C LEU A 34 29.42 5.89 -25.64
N ARG A 35 29.98 4.79 -25.10
CA ARG A 35 30.88 3.90 -25.85
C ARG A 35 30.19 3.15 -26.98
N TRP A 36 28.94 2.76 -26.79
CA TRP A 36 28.13 2.11 -27.83
C TRP A 36 27.45 3.10 -28.78
N GLY A 37 27.60 4.41 -28.55
CA GLY A 37 27.00 5.43 -29.41
C GLY A 37 25.48 5.43 -29.37
N LEU A 38 24.88 5.15 -28.20
CA LEU A 38 23.43 5.23 -28.04
C LEU A 38 22.93 6.66 -28.25
N GLU A 39 21.72 6.81 -28.78
CA GLU A 39 21.15 8.10 -29.18
C GLU A 39 21.00 9.08 -28.00
N GLN A 40 20.59 8.58 -26.82
CA GLN A 40 20.26 9.40 -25.65
C GLN A 40 20.85 8.80 -24.34
N PRO A 41 22.18 8.84 -24.14
CA PRO A 41 22.88 8.27 -22.99
C PRO A 41 22.38 8.75 -21.61
N ALA A 42 21.82 9.96 -21.56
CA ALA A 42 21.20 10.54 -20.37
C ALA A 42 20.13 9.63 -19.74
N TRP A 43 19.39 8.85 -20.54
CA TRP A 43 18.34 7.96 -20.01
C TRP A 43 18.87 6.71 -19.33
N ALA A 44 20.02 6.20 -19.76
CA ALA A 44 20.69 5.09 -19.09
C ALA A 44 21.12 5.52 -17.68
N LEU A 45 21.77 6.69 -17.58
CA LEU A 45 22.15 7.32 -16.31
C LEU A 45 20.92 7.61 -15.44
N MET A 46 19.91 8.28 -15.99
CA MET A 46 18.70 8.62 -15.25
C MET A 46 17.99 7.36 -14.74
N THR A 47 17.91 6.31 -15.56
CA THR A 47 17.27 5.06 -15.18
C THR A 47 17.97 4.41 -14.00
N ALA A 48 19.30 4.39 -13.97
CA ALA A 48 20.06 3.89 -12.83
C ALA A 48 19.69 4.63 -11.53
N PHE A 49 19.55 5.95 -11.58
CA PHE A 49 19.10 6.76 -10.43
C PHE A 49 17.64 6.50 -10.06
N ILE A 50 16.75 6.28 -11.03
CA ILE A 50 15.34 6.00 -10.77
C ILE A 50 15.17 4.66 -10.06
N VAL A 51 15.90 3.62 -10.48
CA VAL A 51 15.78 2.28 -9.91
C VAL A 51 16.61 2.09 -8.64
N ALA A 52 17.52 3.01 -8.34
CA ALA A 52 18.31 3.01 -7.10
C ALA A 52 17.39 2.91 -5.88
N GLN A 53 17.66 1.90 -5.05
CA GLN A 53 16.99 1.61 -3.79
C GLN A 53 18.03 1.11 -2.78
N PRO A 54 17.79 1.26 -1.46
CA PRO A 54 18.73 0.77 -0.44
C PRO A 54 18.96 -0.74 -0.46
N LEU A 55 17.94 -1.51 -0.83
CA LEU A 55 17.97 -2.98 -0.84
C LEU A 55 18.01 -3.50 -2.28
N SER A 56 18.88 -4.48 -2.54
CA SER A 56 19.13 -4.99 -3.90
C SER A 56 17.90 -5.66 -4.53
N GLY A 57 17.09 -6.39 -3.74
CA GLY A 57 15.82 -6.94 -4.22
C GLY A 57 14.82 -5.86 -4.69
N MET A 58 14.81 -4.70 -4.04
CA MET A 58 13.97 -3.57 -4.45
C MET A 58 14.45 -2.94 -5.76
N VAL A 59 15.77 -2.87 -5.98
CA VAL A 59 16.34 -2.39 -7.26
C VAL A 59 15.90 -3.28 -8.40
N LEU A 60 16.02 -4.62 -8.25
CA LEU A 60 15.63 -5.57 -9.27
C LEU A 60 14.13 -5.53 -9.56
N GLN A 61 13.28 -5.54 -8.53
CA GLN A 61 11.83 -5.46 -8.72
C GLN A 61 11.42 -4.16 -9.42
N LYS A 62 11.96 -3.01 -8.96
CA LYS A 62 11.65 -1.71 -9.56
C LYS A 62 12.20 -1.61 -10.99
N GLY A 63 13.34 -2.22 -11.26
CA GLY A 63 13.92 -2.37 -12.60
C GLY A 63 13.05 -3.20 -13.53
N LEU A 64 12.60 -4.38 -13.11
CA LEU A 64 11.68 -5.21 -13.89
C LEU A 64 10.34 -4.51 -14.13
N ALA A 65 9.79 -3.87 -13.11
CA ALA A 65 8.58 -3.06 -13.25
C ALA A 65 8.80 -1.92 -14.27
N ARG A 66 10.00 -1.32 -14.30
CA ARG A 66 10.36 -0.30 -15.28
C ARG A 66 10.47 -0.88 -16.70
N LEU A 67 11.07 -2.05 -16.83
CA LEU A 67 11.22 -2.72 -18.13
C LEU A 67 9.86 -3.02 -18.75
N ILE A 68 8.96 -3.67 -18.02
CA ILE A 68 7.61 -4.02 -18.52
C ILE A 68 6.83 -2.76 -18.91
N GLY A 69 6.82 -1.73 -18.06
CA GLY A 69 6.11 -0.50 -18.36
C GLY A 69 6.67 0.21 -19.60
N THR A 70 7.99 0.20 -19.78
CA THR A 70 8.65 0.78 -20.96
C THR A 70 8.29 0.01 -22.23
N LEU A 71 8.33 -1.32 -22.21
CA LEU A 71 8.00 -2.16 -23.37
C LEU A 71 6.55 -1.96 -23.82
N VAL A 72 5.60 -1.88 -22.89
CA VAL A 72 4.21 -1.55 -23.23
C VAL A 72 4.12 -0.14 -23.79
N GLY A 73 4.80 0.83 -23.17
CA GLY A 73 4.82 2.21 -23.62
C GLY A 73 5.43 2.40 -25.00
N THR A 74 6.52 1.71 -25.35
CA THR A 74 7.18 1.80 -26.66
C THR A 74 6.27 1.25 -27.76
N VAL A 75 5.66 0.08 -27.54
CA VAL A 75 4.69 -0.50 -28.49
C VAL A 75 3.51 0.45 -28.71
N MET A 76 2.94 0.99 -27.62
CA MET A 76 1.81 1.92 -27.71
C MET A 76 2.19 3.26 -28.36
N SER A 77 3.44 3.71 -28.24
CA SER A 77 3.93 4.93 -28.90
C SER A 77 3.94 4.78 -30.41
N VAL A 78 4.49 3.66 -30.90
CA VAL A 78 4.50 3.35 -32.34
C VAL A 78 3.07 3.20 -32.86
N LEU A 79 2.19 2.54 -32.11
CA LEU A 79 0.78 2.39 -32.46
C LEU A 79 0.06 3.75 -32.55
N PHE A 80 0.24 4.65 -31.57
CA PHE A 80 -0.44 5.94 -31.55
C PHE A 80 0.05 6.88 -32.64
N ILE A 81 1.36 6.91 -32.91
CA ILE A 81 1.90 7.66 -34.05
C ILE A 81 1.41 7.05 -35.37
N GLY A 82 1.41 5.72 -35.52
CA GLY A 82 0.92 5.07 -36.74
C GLY A 82 -0.56 5.33 -37.03
N LEU A 83 -1.41 5.39 -36.00
CA LEU A 83 -2.86 5.58 -36.17
C LEU A 83 -3.30 7.06 -36.23
N PHE A 84 -2.62 7.94 -35.49
CA PHE A 84 -3.13 9.29 -35.24
C PHE A 84 -2.17 10.43 -35.61
N ALA A 85 -0.99 10.16 -36.17
CA ALA A 85 0.00 11.21 -36.51
C ALA A 85 -0.55 12.32 -37.42
N GLN A 86 -1.54 12.02 -38.27
CA GLN A 86 -2.12 13.00 -39.18
C GLN A 86 -3.04 14.02 -38.47
N THR A 87 -3.52 13.72 -37.27
CA THR A 87 -4.53 14.52 -36.55
C THR A 87 -4.08 14.80 -35.10
N PRO A 88 -3.38 15.93 -34.84
CA PRO A 88 -2.80 16.22 -33.54
C PRO A 88 -3.80 16.22 -32.37
N TRP A 89 -5.02 16.74 -32.57
CA TRP A 89 -6.06 16.76 -31.54
C TRP A 89 -6.51 15.35 -31.12
N LEU A 90 -6.74 14.47 -32.09
CA LEU A 90 -7.15 13.09 -31.82
C LEU A 90 -6.02 12.30 -31.15
N PHE A 91 -4.77 12.53 -31.59
CA PHE A 91 -3.58 11.95 -30.96
C PHE A 91 -3.46 12.35 -29.48
N LEU A 92 -3.57 13.63 -29.16
CA LEU A 92 -3.49 14.12 -27.77
C LEU A 92 -4.65 13.60 -26.92
N PHE A 93 -5.85 13.50 -27.48
CA PHE A 93 -7.00 12.93 -26.79
C PHE A 93 -6.82 11.42 -26.51
N ALA A 94 -6.35 10.65 -27.48
CA ALA A 94 -6.03 9.23 -27.32
C ALA A 94 -4.95 9.01 -26.25
N LEU A 95 -3.90 9.85 -26.26
CA LEU A 95 -2.86 9.84 -25.23
C LEU A 95 -3.41 10.18 -23.84
N ALA A 96 -4.34 11.13 -23.74
CA ALA A 96 -4.99 11.47 -22.48
C ALA A 96 -5.82 10.30 -21.93
N LEU A 97 -6.59 9.62 -22.78
CA LEU A 97 -7.39 8.44 -22.39
C LEU A 97 -6.49 7.28 -21.94
N TRP A 98 -5.40 7.02 -22.66
CA TRP A 98 -4.40 6.03 -22.27
C TRP A 98 -3.79 6.35 -20.90
N LEU A 99 -3.40 7.61 -20.70
CA LEU A 99 -2.85 8.07 -19.43
C LEU A 99 -3.86 7.92 -18.28
N ALA A 100 -5.14 8.22 -18.52
CA ALA A 100 -6.22 8.00 -17.54
C ALA A 100 -6.37 6.52 -17.19
N LEU A 101 -6.41 5.64 -18.20
CA LEU A 101 -6.53 4.19 -18.01
C LEU A 101 -5.34 3.63 -17.23
N CYS A 102 -4.11 3.96 -17.64
CA CYS A 102 -2.87 3.54 -16.97
C CYS A 102 -2.82 4.03 -15.51
N THR A 103 -3.20 5.29 -15.27
CA THR A 103 -3.25 5.86 -13.92
C THR A 103 -4.32 5.15 -13.07
N ALA A 104 -5.52 4.90 -13.63
CA ALA A 104 -6.59 4.19 -12.94
C ALA A 104 -6.16 2.75 -12.58
N CYS A 105 -5.66 1.98 -13.55
CA CYS A 105 -5.14 0.63 -13.32
C CYS A 105 -4.03 0.60 -12.27
N SER A 106 -3.08 1.55 -12.34
CA SER A 106 -2.02 1.67 -11.33
C SER A 106 -2.58 1.89 -9.93
N THR A 107 -3.57 2.78 -9.77
CA THR A 107 -4.16 3.06 -8.45
C THR A 107 -4.98 1.90 -7.89
N MET A 108 -5.54 1.04 -8.76
CA MET A 108 -6.24 -0.18 -8.37
C MET A 108 -5.29 -1.30 -7.93
N LEU A 109 -4.09 -1.36 -8.52
CA LEU A 109 -3.05 -2.28 -8.10
C LEU A 109 -2.30 -1.69 -6.90
N ARG A 110 -2.54 -2.22 -5.70
CA ARG A 110 -1.73 -1.92 -4.51
C ARG A 110 -0.53 -2.87 -4.40
N SER A 111 0.30 -2.88 -5.44
CA SER A 111 1.50 -3.73 -5.57
C SER A 111 2.66 -2.88 -6.12
N ALA A 112 3.91 -3.28 -5.92
CA ALA A 112 5.05 -2.59 -6.52
C ALA A 112 4.99 -2.60 -8.07
N TRP A 113 4.24 -3.54 -8.66
CA TRP A 113 3.95 -3.57 -10.10
C TRP A 113 3.03 -2.44 -10.58
N ALA A 114 2.36 -1.72 -9.69
CA ALA A 114 1.60 -0.52 -10.04
C ALA A 114 2.45 0.50 -10.78
N TYR A 115 3.75 0.55 -10.48
CA TYR A 115 4.73 1.41 -11.14
C TYR A 115 4.83 1.13 -12.66
N SER A 116 4.68 -0.13 -13.09
CA SER A 116 4.69 -0.49 -14.53
C SER A 116 3.55 0.14 -15.30
N PHE A 117 2.35 0.20 -14.73
CA PHE A 117 1.20 0.85 -15.35
C PHE A 117 1.40 2.37 -15.48
N VAL A 118 1.92 3.02 -14.43
CA VAL A 118 2.26 4.46 -14.48
C VAL A 118 3.24 4.73 -15.62
N LEU A 119 4.31 3.94 -15.67
CA LEU A 119 5.37 4.07 -16.66
C LEU A 119 4.88 3.80 -18.08
N ALA A 120 4.03 2.79 -18.29
CA ALA A 120 3.40 2.55 -19.60
C ALA A 120 2.59 3.76 -20.07
N GLY A 121 1.95 4.50 -19.16
CA GLY A 121 1.24 5.73 -19.47
C GLY A 121 2.17 6.84 -19.96
N TYR A 122 3.09 7.29 -19.10
CA TYR A 122 3.91 8.46 -19.45
C TYR A 122 5.02 8.18 -20.46
N THR A 123 5.43 6.92 -20.66
CA THR A 123 6.42 6.56 -21.69
C THR A 123 5.90 6.88 -23.08
N VAL A 124 4.59 6.70 -23.33
CA VAL A 124 3.98 7.11 -24.59
C VAL A 124 4.14 8.61 -24.81
N ALA A 125 3.94 9.43 -23.78
CA ALA A 125 4.16 10.87 -23.89
C ALA A 125 5.64 11.21 -24.15
N ILE A 126 6.58 10.49 -23.51
CA ILE A 126 8.02 10.72 -23.68
C ILE A 126 8.49 10.45 -25.11
N ILE A 127 8.02 9.37 -25.74
CA ILE A 127 8.47 8.96 -27.08
C ILE A 127 7.64 9.65 -28.16
N ALA A 128 6.32 9.66 -28.01
CA ALA A 128 5.43 10.07 -29.09
C ALA A 128 5.33 11.60 -29.24
N LEU A 129 5.43 12.40 -28.16
CA LEU A 129 5.34 13.88 -28.28
C LEU A 129 6.50 14.48 -29.11
N PRO A 130 7.78 14.11 -28.91
CA PRO A 130 8.86 14.57 -29.76
C PRO A 130 8.75 14.07 -31.21
N ALA A 131 8.18 12.88 -31.41
CA ALA A 131 8.01 12.25 -32.72
C ALA A 131 6.86 12.84 -33.56
N ILE A 132 6.00 13.72 -33.02
CA ILE A 132 4.87 14.31 -33.77
C ILE A 132 5.33 14.97 -35.07
N ASN A 133 6.44 15.71 -35.03
CA ASN A 133 6.95 16.44 -36.19
C ASN A 133 7.78 15.54 -37.13
N HIS A 134 8.24 14.38 -36.66
CA HIS A 134 9.01 13.41 -37.43
C HIS A 134 8.51 11.98 -37.16
N PRO A 135 7.30 11.62 -37.66
CA PRO A 135 6.66 10.34 -37.32
C PRO A 135 7.49 9.11 -37.68
N LEU A 136 8.31 9.19 -38.73
CA LEU A 136 9.17 8.08 -39.18
C LEU A 136 10.25 7.70 -38.16
N ALA A 137 10.68 8.63 -37.31
CA ALA A 137 11.71 8.39 -36.30
C ALA A 137 11.17 7.71 -35.02
N VAL A 138 9.85 7.49 -34.90
CA VAL A 138 9.25 6.95 -33.67
C VAL A 138 9.78 5.55 -33.32
N PHE A 139 10.05 4.73 -34.33
CA PHE A 139 10.54 3.37 -34.13
C PHE A 139 11.97 3.39 -33.55
N ASP A 140 12.85 4.20 -34.13
CA ASP A 140 14.23 4.33 -33.68
C ASP A 140 14.29 4.88 -32.25
N GLN A 141 13.51 5.93 -31.97
CA GLN A 141 13.37 6.48 -30.61
C GLN A 141 12.84 5.46 -29.60
N ALA A 142 11.90 4.61 -30.02
CA ALA A 142 11.36 3.55 -29.17
C ALA A 142 12.40 2.46 -28.87
N VAL A 143 13.21 2.07 -29.87
CA VAL A 143 14.29 1.10 -29.71
C VAL A 143 15.39 1.66 -28.82
N ALA A 144 15.86 2.88 -29.10
CA ALA A 144 16.85 3.59 -28.28
C ALA A 144 16.41 3.67 -26.82
N ARG A 145 15.13 4.01 -26.59
CA ARG A 145 14.58 4.08 -25.23
C ARG A 145 14.62 2.73 -24.52
N CYS A 146 14.30 1.65 -25.22
CA CYS A 146 14.30 0.31 -24.66
C CYS A 146 15.74 -0.13 -24.31
N THR A 147 16.71 0.08 -25.21
CA THR A 147 18.10 -0.33 -25.00
C THR A 147 18.76 0.44 -23.86
N GLU A 148 18.56 1.76 -23.78
CA GLU A 148 19.11 2.62 -22.73
C GLU A 148 18.53 2.30 -21.35
N ILE A 149 17.21 2.06 -21.27
CA ILE A 149 16.57 1.68 -20.01
C ILE A 149 17.07 0.31 -19.54
N CYS A 150 17.17 -0.67 -20.45
CA CYS A 150 17.75 -1.98 -20.15
C CYS A 150 19.17 -1.84 -19.61
N LEU A 151 20.01 -1.07 -20.28
CA LEU A 151 21.40 -0.84 -19.88
C LEU A 151 21.48 -0.20 -18.48
N GLY A 152 20.68 0.83 -18.21
CA GLY A 152 20.61 1.47 -16.90
C GLY A 152 20.17 0.52 -15.79
N ILE A 153 19.16 -0.33 -16.06
CA ILE A 153 18.68 -1.34 -15.10
C ILE A 153 19.77 -2.38 -14.81
N VAL A 154 20.43 -2.90 -15.85
CA VAL A 154 21.49 -3.90 -15.70
C VAL A 154 22.65 -3.33 -14.88
N CYS A 155 23.15 -2.13 -15.21
CA CYS A 155 24.26 -1.50 -14.49
C CYS A 155 23.90 -1.22 -13.02
N ALA A 156 22.70 -0.70 -12.75
CA ALA A 156 22.24 -0.44 -11.38
C ALA A 156 22.06 -1.73 -10.57
N THR A 157 21.54 -2.79 -11.20
CA THR A 157 21.36 -4.10 -10.55
C THR A 157 22.71 -4.74 -10.24
N VAL A 158 23.64 -4.76 -11.20
CA VAL A 158 24.99 -5.31 -11.04
C VAL A 158 25.75 -4.58 -9.94
N THR A 159 25.77 -3.25 -9.96
CA THR A 159 26.47 -2.47 -8.93
C THR A 159 25.83 -2.63 -7.54
N SER A 160 24.49 -2.70 -7.44
CA SER A 160 23.81 -2.97 -6.17
C SER A 160 24.04 -4.39 -5.65
N ALA A 161 24.24 -5.37 -6.54
CA ALA A 161 24.51 -6.76 -6.17
C ALA A 161 25.97 -6.97 -5.74
N LEU A 162 26.94 -6.31 -6.41
CA LEU A 162 28.36 -6.49 -6.16
C LEU A 162 28.88 -5.64 -4.99
N LEU A 163 28.43 -4.40 -4.88
CA LEU A 163 28.92 -3.47 -3.85
C LEU A 163 28.03 -3.56 -2.62
N TRP A 164 28.60 -3.92 -1.46
CA TRP A 164 27.93 -4.00 -0.14
C TRP A 164 26.48 -4.52 -0.18
N PRO A 165 26.20 -5.74 -0.66
CA PRO A 165 24.83 -6.23 -0.81
C PRO A 165 24.10 -6.22 0.55
N MET A 166 23.10 -5.34 0.67
CA MET A 166 22.18 -5.35 1.80
C MET A 166 21.02 -6.27 1.46
N ARG A 167 21.03 -7.48 2.05
CA ARG A 167 19.95 -8.46 1.88
C ARG A 167 18.76 -8.04 2.74
N VAL A 168 17.56 -8.02 2.15
CA VAL A 168 16.29 -7.71 2.82
C VAL A 168 16.07 -8.71 3.98
N GLU A 169 16.65 -9.89 3.88
CA GLU A 169 16.74 -10.93 4.91
C GLU A 169 16.81 -10.46 6.38
N GLN A 170 17.81 -9.65 6.75
CA GLN A 170 17.99 -9.21 8.14
C GLN A 170 16.95 -8.17 8.56
N GLN A 171 16.53 -7.34 7.61
CA GLN A 171 15.54 -6.29 7.84
C GLN A 171 14.11 -6.87 7.98
N LEU A 172 13.75 -7.89 7.19
CA LEU A 172 12.45 -8.57 7.29
C LEU A 172 12.29 -9.28 8.62
N GLY A 173 13.33 -9.97 9.11
CA GLY A 173 13.30 -10.61 10.43
C GLY A 173 13.04 -9.59 11.54
N GLY A 174 13.79 -8.48 11.55
CA GLY A 174 13.58 -7.41 12.51
C GLY A 174 12.21 -6.75 12.43
N GLN A 175 11.71 -6.45 11.23
CA GLN A 175 10.38 -5.89 11.01
C GLN A 175 9.26 -6.87 11.39
N ALA A 176 9.41 -8.16 11.07
CA ALA A 176 8.48 -9.21 11.44
C ALA A 176 8.42 -9.37 12.97
N ARG A 177 9.59 -9.38 13.64
CA ARG A 177 9.68 -9.42 15.10
C ARG A 177 9.02 -8.21 15.75
N GLN A 178 9.23 -7.02 15.19
CA GLN A 178 8.60 -5.79 15.68
C GLN A 178 7.08 -5.81 15.46
N ALA A 179 6.59 -6.31 14.32
CA ALA A 179 5.17 -6.45 14.06
C ALA A 179 4.52 -7.48 14.99
N TRP A 180 5.20 -8.60 15.24
CA TRP A 180 4.79 -9.64 16.17
C TRP A 180 4.69 -9.11 17.61
N SER A 181 5.75 -8.46 18.11
CA SER A 181 5.75 -7.93 19.49
C SER A 181 4.69 -6.86 19.68
N SER A 182 4.55 -5.94 18.71
CA SER A 182 3.52 -4.91 18.74
C SER A 182 2.11 -5.53 18.69
N GLY A 183 1.92 -6.58 17.89
CA GLY A 183 0.64 -7.29 17.75
C GLY A 183 0.20 -7.97 19.04
N LEU A 184 1.11 -8.66 19.73
CA LEU A 184 0.83 -9.27 21.04
C LEU A 184 0.56 -8.22 22.11
N GLN A 185 1.36 -7.15 22.17
CA GLN A 185 1.13 -6.03 23.09
C GLN A 185 -0.23 -5.36 22.86
N ALA A 186 -0.66 -5.19 21.61
CA ALA A 186 -1.99 -4.64 21.33
C ALA A 186 -3.12 -5.61 21.60
N ALA A 187 -2.93 -6.91 21.38
CA ALA A 187 -3.90 -7.91 21.81
C ALA A 187 -4.07 -7.86 23.34
N SER A 188 -2.97 -7.85 24.08
CA SER A 188 -2.93 -7.71 25.54
C SER A 188 -3.61 -6.42 26.03
N ALA A 189 -3.28 -5.26 25.43
CA ALA A 189 -3.88 -3.97 25.78
C ALA A 189 -5.38 -3.88 25.43
N THR A 190 -5.85 -4.64 24.43
CA THR A 190 -7.28 -4.67 24.07
C THR A 190 -8.11 -5.36 25.15
N LEU A 191 -7.51 -6.27 25.93
CA LEU A 191 -8.19 -6.97 27.02
C LEU A 191 -8.50 -6.03 28.20
N THR A 192 -7.65 -5.02 28.46
CA THR A 192 -7.75 -4.17 29.67
C THR A 192 -8.53 -2.85 29.47
N GLY A 193 -8.73 -2.31 28.25
CA GLY A 193 -9.58 -1.12 28.06
C GLY A 193 -9.71 -0.54 26.65
N GLU A 194 -10.82 0.17 26.36
CA GLU A 194 -11.19 0.64 25.02
C GLU A 194 -10.38 1.84 24.48
N ALA A 195 -9.95 2.76 25.34
CA ALA A 195 -9.33 4.03 24.91
C ALA A 195 -7.92 3.83 24.33
N GLN A 196 -7.07 3.05 25.03
CA GLN A 196 -5.75 2.66 24.53
C GLN A 196 -5.85 1.70 23.32
N ALA A 197 -6.85 0.81 23.30
CA ALA A 197 -7.04 -0.18 22.24
C ALA A 197 -7.28 0.43 20.84
N ARG A 198 -7.98 1.57 20.75
CA ARG A 198 -8.25 2.24 19.45
C ARG A 198 -6.97 2.77 18.79
N LYS A 199 -6.11 3.43 19.56
CA LYS A 199 -4.84 4.00 19.07
C LYS A 199 -3.83 2.88 18.76
N GLY A 200 -3.79 1.84 19.60
CA GLY A 200 -2.98 0.64 19.38
C GLY A 200 -3.38 -0.08 18.09
N LEU A 201 -4.67 -0.37 17.89
CA LEU A 201 -5.15 -1.10 16.70
C LEU A 201 -4.65 -0.50 15.38
N LEU A 202 -4.70 0.82 15.27
CA LEU A 202 -4.30 1.51 14.03
C LEU A 202 -2.80 1.45 13.76
N ASP A 203 -1.99 1.66 14.79
CA ASP A 203 -0.53 1.55 14.64
C ASP A 203 -0.14 0.12 14.23
N ILE A 204 -0.74 -0.90 14.86
CA ILE A 204 -0.46 -2.30 14.48
C ILE A 204 -0.99 -2.64 13.11
N LEU A 205 -2.23 -2.26 12.74
CA LEU A 205 -2.74 -2.50 11.38
C LEU A 205 -1.81 -1.88 10.32
N GLY A 206 -1.30 -0.67 10.59
CA GLY A 206 -0.34 0.00 9.73
C GLY A 206 0.97 -0.79 9.60
N ARG A 207 1.49 -1.32 10.72
CA ARG A 207 2.69 -2.18 10.74
C ARG A 207 2.48 -3.51 10.00
N ILE A 208 1.35 -4.20 10.21
CA ILE A 208 1.03 -5.46 9.53
C ILE A 208 0.96 -5.24 8.02
N VAL A 209 0.22 -4.22 7.57
CA VAL A 209 0.12 -3.87 6.14
C VAL A 209 1.47 -3.46 5.58
N ALA A 210 2.30 -2.74 6.35
CA ALA A 210 3.65 -2.36 5.93
C ALA A 210 4.56 -3.58 5.75
N VAL A 211 4.52 -4.55 6.67
CA VAL A 211 5.30 -5.80 6.57
C VAL A 211 4.81 -6.67 5.42
N ASP A 212 3.48 -6.81 5.23
CA ASP A 212 2.94 -7.57 4.08
C ASP A 212 3.31 -6.92 2.73
N ALA A 213 3.42 -5.59 2.67
CA ALA A 213 3.88 -4.89 1.48
C ALA A 213 5.36 -5.15 1.15
N GLN A 214 6.23 -5.35 2.16
CA GLN A 214 7.65 -5.67 1.95
C GLN A 214 7.88 -7.08 1.38
N ARG A 215 6.88 -7.96 1.47
CA ARG A 215 6.90 -9.32 0.94
C ARG A 215 7.30 -9.38 -0.53
N GLU A 216 6.79 -8.45 -1.35
CA GLU A 216 7.02 -8.48 -2.79
C GLU A 216 8.51 -8.30 -3.12
N HIS A 217 9.21 -7.46 -2.36
CA HIS A 217 10.65 -7.23 -2.55
C HIS A 217 11.48 -8.46 -2.17
N ALA A 218 11.07 -9.16 -1.10
CA ALA A 218 11.73 -10.36 -0.60
C ALA A 218 11.72 -11.52 -1.63
N TRP A 219 10.71 -11.55 -2.51
CA TRP A 219 10.58 -12.59 -3.54
C TRP A 219 11.77 -12.62 -4.51
N PHE A 220 12.42 -11.49 -4.73
CA PHE A 220 13.52 -11.34 -5.69
C PHE A 220 14.91 -11.67 -5.12
N GLU A 221 14.99 -12.13 -3.86
CA GLU A 221 16.25 -12.45 -3.19
C GLU A 221 16.61 -13.95 -3.23
N GLY A 222 16.02 -14.72 -4.16
CA GLY A 222 16.30 -16.14 -4.33
C GLY A 222 15.37 -17.07 -3.52
N PRO A 223 15.72 -18.37 -3.36
CA PRO A 223 14.81 -19.37 -2.79
C PRO A 223 14.43 -19.10 -1.33
N LEU A 224 15.39 -18.70 -0.48
CA LEU A 224 15.14 -18.37 0.92
C LEU A 224 14.29 -17.10 1.06
N GLY A 225 14.56 -16.06 0.27
CA GLY A 225 13.73 -14.85 0.22
C GLY A 225 12.27 -15.14 -0.16
N ARG A 226 12.04 -16.03 -1.13
CA ARG A 226 10.69 -16.50 -1.50
C ARG A 226 9.99 -17.25 -0.35
N GLN A 227 10.71 -18.07 0.41
CA GLN A 227 10.15 -18.76 1.58
C GLN A 227 9.82 -17.79 2.71
N ARG A 228 10.68 -16.79 2.98
CA ARG A 228 10.37 -15.70 3.94
C ARG A 228 9.15 -14.89 3.52
N ALA A 229 9.06 -14.53 2.24
CA ALA A 229 7.91 -13.84 1.67
C ALA A 229 6.62 -14.63 1.90
N ARG A 230 6.65 -15.95 1.72
CA ARG A 230 5.53 -16.85 2.00
C ARG A 230 5.20 -16.89 3.49
N ALA A 231 6.19 -17.02 4.37
CA ALA A 231 6.00 -17.05 5.83
C ALA A 231 5.40 -15.75 6.38
N ILE A 232 5.75 -14.58 5.81
CA ILE A 232 5.17 -13.28 6.17
C ILE A 232 3.65 -13.24 5.95
N ARG A 233 3.12 -13.97 4.96
CA ARG A 233 1.67 -14.08 4.75
C ARG A 233 0.99 -14.74 5.95
N GLY A 234 1.59 -15.83 6.43
CA GLY A 234 1.14 -16.53 7.62
C GLY A 234 1.18 -15.62 8.84
N LEU A 235 2.30 -14.92 9.07
CA LEU A 235 2.43 -14.00 10.20
C LEU A 235 1.38 -12.89 10.15
N SER A 236 1.23 -12.22 9.01
CA SER A 236 0.29 -11.11 8.83
C SER A 236 -1.17 -11.56 9.05
N GLN A 237 -1.52 -12.74 8.56
CA GLN A 237 -2.84 -13.34 8.81
C GLN A 237 -3.04 -13.62 10.32
N LYS A 238 -2.09 -14.30 10.97
CA LYS A 238 -2.23 -14.68 12.39
C LYS A 238 -2.31 -13.47 13.30
N LEU A 239 -1.55 -12.41 13.04
CA LEU A 239 -1.64 -11.15 13.80
C LEU A 239 -2.99 -10.45 13.60
N LEU A 240 -3.57 -10.46 12.39
CA LEU A 240 -4.91 -9.91 12.17
C LEU A 240 -6.00 -10.71 12.88
N ILE A 241 -5.93 -12.03 12.84
CA ILE A 241 -6.86 -12.91 13.55
C ILE A 241 -6.73 -12.72 15.06
N LEU A 242 -5.50 -12.68 15.59
CA LEU A 242 -5.21 -12.42 17.00
C LEU A 242 -5.90 -11.13 17.49
N LEU A 243 -5.73 -10.02 16.76
CA LEU A 243 -6.35 -8.73 17.14
C LEU A 243 -7.88 -8.79 17.07
N ARG A 244 -8.44 -9.48 16.08
CA ARG A 244 -9.90 -9.67 15.97
C ARG A 244 -10.46 -10.47 17.14
N ILE A 245 -9.79 -11.56 17.52
CA ILE A 245 -10.21 -12.38 18.66
C ILE A 245 -10.06 -11.60 19.97
N ALA A 246 -8.97 -10.85 20.18
CA ALA A 246 -8.78 -10.04 21.38
C ALA A 246 -9.93 -9.02 21.56
N ARG A 247 -10.35 -8.39 20.47
CA ARG A 247 -11.52 -7.51 20.46
C ARG A 247 -12.81 -8.27 20.78
N SER A 248 -12.98 -9.47 20.23
CA SER A 248 -14.17 -10.29 20.50
C SER A 248 -14.25 -10.72 21.97
N VAL A 249 -13.15 -11.16 22.56
CA VAL A 249 -13.05 -11.45 24.01
C VAL A 249 -13.47 -10.21 24.80
N ARG A 250 -12.93 -9.03 24.48
CA ARG A 250 -13.31 -7.78 25.18
C ARG A 250 -14.80 -7.44 25.01
N ARG A 251 -15.37 -7.64 23.82
CA ARG A 251 -16.81 -7.42 23.58
C ARG A 251 -17.69 -8.39 24.39
N GLN A 252 -17.24 -9.63 24.55
CA GLN A 252 -17.95 -10.65 25.34
C GLN A 252 -17.85 -10.33 26.82
N TRP A 253 -16.66 -9.93 27.27
CA TRP A 253 -16.41 -9.49 28.64
C TRP A 253 -17.37 -8.40 29.09
N GLN A 254 -17.60 -7.39 28.24
CA GLN A 254 -18.53 -6.28 28.52
C GLN A 254 -20.00 -6.70 28.63
N GLN A 255 -20.34 -7.93 28.28
CA GLN A 255 -21.70 -8.45 28.32
C GLN A 255 -21.91 -9.48 29.42
N LEU A 256 -20.86 -9.80 30.18
CA LEU A 256 -20.96 -10.68 31.34
C LEU A 256 -21.60 -9.93 32.50
N ASP A 257 -22.39 -10.65 33.29
CA ASP A 257 -22.90 -10.13 34.56
C ASP A 257 -21.74 -10.01 35.56
N GLU A 258 -21.88 -9.13 36.56
CA GLU A 258 -20.85 -8.89 37.59
C GLU A 258 -20.27 -10.17 38.23
N PRO A 259 -21.07 -11.19 38.64
CA PRO A 259 -20.51 -12.44 39.19
C PRO A 259 -19.73 -13.27 38.16
N GLN A 260 -20.16 -13.28 36.89
CA GLN A 260 -19.45 -13.98 35.81
C GLN A 260 -18.12 -13.28 35.49
N ALA A 261 -18.11 -11.94 35.48
CA ALA A 261 -16.89 -11.18 35.27
C ALA A 261 -15.87 -11.43 36.40
N GLN A 262 -16.33 -11.50 37.65
CA GLN A 262 -15.47 -11.82 38.80
C GLN A 262 -14.92 -13.25 38.73
N SER A 263 -15.72 -14.23 38.31
CA SER A 263 -15.28 -15.63 38.17
C SER A 263 -14.17 -15.77 37.11
N LEU A 264 -14.27 -15.01 36.01
CA LEU A 264 -13.34 -15.08 34.89
C LEU A 264 -12.12 -14.15 35.03
N GLN A 265 -12.13 -13.19 35.96
CA GLN A 265 -11.10 -12.15 36.08
C GLN A 265 -9.68 -12.73 36.21
N PRO A 266 -9.45 -13.78 37.02
CA PRO A 266 -8.12 -14.39 37.14
C PRO A 266 -7.60 -15.00 35.83
N TRP A 267 -8.50 -15.47 34.95
CA TRP A 267 -8.12 -16.00 33.65
C TRP A 267 -7.76 -14.87 32.69
N LEU A 268 -8.52 -13.78 32.70
CA LEU A 268 -8.23 -12.61 31.87
C LEU A 268 -6.88 -11.99 32.23
N ASP A 269 -6.57 -11.87 33.51
CA ASP A 269 -5.31 -11.31 34.00
C ASP A 269 -4.11 -12.22 33.63
N GLN A 270 -4.23 -13.54 33.82
CA GLN A 270 -3.20 -14.49 33.38
C GLN A 270 -2.96 -14.44 31.87
N VAL A 271 -4.02 -14.29 31.05
CA VAL A 271 -3.88 -14.16 29.60
C VAL A 271 -3.26 -12.81 29.23
N HIS A 272 -3.64 -11.74 29.92
CA HIS A 272 -3.05 -10.41 29.72
C HIS A 272 -1.52 -10.43 29.91
N ASP A 273 -1.07 -11.01 31.03
CA ASP A 273 0.35 -11.15 31.37
C ASP A 273 1.09 -12.08 30.39
N ALA A 274 0.49 -13.23 30.06
CA ALA A 274 1.08 -14.17 29.13
C ALA A 274 1.25 -13.59 27.71
N LEU A 275 0.37 -12.68 27.27
CA LEU A 275 0.51 -11.97 26.00
C LEU A 275 1.52 -10.81 26.08
N ALA A 276 1.69 -10.19 27.24
CA ALA A 276 2.66 -9.11 27.45
C ALA A 276 4.10 -9.65 27.43
N THR A 277 4.33 -10.80 28.05
CA THR A 277 5.62 -11.52 28.06
C THR A 277 5.43 -12.94 27.53
N PRO A 278 5.37 -13.13 26.20
CA PRO A 278 5.06 -14.40 25.58
C PRO A 278 6.17 -15.44 25.79
N ASP A 279 5.86 -16.48 26.55
CA ASP A 279 6.60 -17.73 26.61
C ASP A 279 5.76 -18.87 26.02
N GLN A 280 6.32 -19.67 25.14
CA GLN A 280 5.58 -20.71 24.42
C GLN A 280 5.13 -21.84 25.37
N ALA A 281 5.95 -22.21 26.35
CA ALA A 281 5.60 -23.24 27.32
C ALA A 281 4.51 -22.74 28.28
N GLY A 282 4.65 -21.50 28.79
CA GLY A 282 3.63 -20.84 29.60
C GLY A 282 2.28 -20.68 28.87
N LEU A 283 2.29 -20.26 27.61
CA LEU A 283 1.07 -20.14 26.78
C LEU A 283 0.36 -21.49 26.60
N LEU A 284 1.11 -22.57 26.33
CA LEU A 284 0.56 -23.92 26.19
C LEU A 284 -0.10 -24.42 27.48
N LEU A 285 0.57 -24.23 28.62
CA LEU A 285 0.06 -24.64 29.93
C LEU A 285 -1.20 -23.85 30.30
N LEU A 286 -1.19 -22.53 30.11
CA LEU A 286 -2.36 -21.68 30.36
C LEU A 286 -3.52 -22.05 29.44
N ARG A 287 -3.24 -22.32 28.16
CA ARG A 287 -4.23 -22.76 27.17
C ARG A 287 -4.92 -24.05 27.60
N GLN A 288 -4.17 -25.02 28.13
CA GLN A 288 -4.72 -26.27 28.64
C GLN A 288 -5.61 -26.03 29.87
N ARG A 289 -5.15 -25.23 30.84
CA ARG A 289 -5.95 -24.90 32.04
C ARG A 289 -7.27 -24.21 31.71
N ILE A 290 -7.26 -23.27 30.76
CA ILE A 290 -8.47 -22.57 30.29
C ILE A 290 -9.39 -23.55 29.53
N TRP A 291 -8.81 -24.43 28.72
CA TRP A 291 -9.58 -25.46 28.03
C TRP A 291 -10.31 -26.37 29.01
N ASP A 292 -9.63 -26.87 30.03
CA ASP A 292 -10.23 -27.73 31.06
C ASP A 292 -11.32 -26.99 31.83
N ALA A 293 -11.08 -25.71 32.20
CA ALA A 293 -12.08 -24.86 32.83
C ALA A 293 -13.29 -24.58 31.93
N ALA A 294 -13.11 -24.50 30.61
CA ALA A 294 -14.20 -24.33 29.65
C ALA A 294 -15.09 -25.58 29.54
N HIS A 295 -14.60 -26.77 29.90
CA HIS A 295 -15.37 -28.01 29.83
C HIS A 295 -16.05 -28.39 31.15
N ASP A 296 -15.95 -27.55 32.18
CA ASP A 296 -16.71 -27.74 33.42
C ASP A 296 -18.22 -27.57 33.13
N GLU A 297 -19.04 -28.56 33.50
CA GLU A 297 -20.49 -28.55 33.28
C GLU A 297 -21.22 -27.48 34.10
N ARG A 298 -20.55 -26.92 35.13
CA ARG A 298 -21.13 -25.95 36.05
C ARG A 298 -21.11 -24.51 35.53
N ILE A 299 -20.36 -24.22 34.47
CA ILE A 299 -20.23 -22.86 33.94
C ILE A 299 -21.40 -22.50 33.03
N SER A 300 -21.76 -21.22 33.03
CA SER A 300 -22.79 -20.72 32.13
C SER A 300 -22.33 -20.76 30.66
N PRO A 301 -23.26 -20.78 29.68
CA PRO A 301 -22.90 -20.70 28.26
C PRO A 301 -22.09 -19.45 27.89
N ALA A 302 -22.29 -18.33 28.61
CA ALA A 302 -21.55 -17.10 28.41
C ALA A 302 -20.09 -17.23 28.90
N GLU A 303 -19.88 -17.86 30.05
CA GLU A 303 -18.54 -18.17 30.57
C GLU A 303 -17.79 -19.15 29.68
N HIS A 304 -18.45 -20.24 29.26
CA HIS A 304 -17.90 -21.20 28.31
C HIS A 304 -17.43 -20.52 27.02
N TYR A 305 -18.27 -19.66 26.46
CA TYR A 305 -17.96 -18.94 25.22
C TYR A 305 -16.78 -17.98 25.40
N CYS A 306 -16.71 -17.24 26.51
CA CYS A 306 -15.59 -16.35 26.81
C CYS A 306 -14.28 -17.13 26.99
N LEU A 307 -14.30 -18.24 27.75
CA LEU A 307 -13.13 -19.10 27.95
C LEU A 307 -12.67 -19.72 26.63
N ALA A 308 -13.59 -20.21 25.79
CA ALA A 308 -13.24 -20.74 24.47
C ALA A 308 -12.57 -19.69 23.57
N ARG A 309 -13.00 -18.42 23.66
CA ARG A 309 -12.38 -17.32 22.89
C ARG A 309 -11.02 -16.92 23.45
N LEU A 310 -10.81 -17.02 24.77
CA LEU A 310 -9.48 -16.92 25.38
C LEU A 310 -8.56 -18.07 24.91
N THR A 311 -9.04 -19.30 24.83
CA THR A 311 -8.28 -20.42 24.24
C THR A 311 -7.88 -20.12 22.80
N LEU A 312 -8.82 -19.69 21.95
CA LEU A 312 -8.55 -19.34 20.56
C LEU A 312 -7.56 -18.17 20.42
N LEU A 313 -7.56 -17.24 21.38
CA LEU A 313 -6.61 -16.14 21.43
C LEU A 313 -5.19 -16.66 21.67
N LEU A 314 -5.02 -17.56 22.65
CA LEU A 314 -3.73 -18.20 22.96
C LEU A 314 -3.23 -19.07 21.80
N ASP A 315 -4.12 -19.85 21.18
CA ASP A 315 -3.79 -20.67 20.00
C ASP A 315 -3.26 -19.79 18.85
N ASN A 316 -3.86 -18.62 18.60
CA ASN A 316 -3.39 -17.69 17.57
C ASN A 316 -2.13 -16.92 17.97
N ALA A 317 -1.92 -16.64 19.26
CA ALA A 317 -0.66 -16.06 19.76
C ALA A 317 0.51 -17.02 19.53
N MET A 318 0.34 -18.30 19.87
CA MET A 318 1.32 -19.35 19.60
C MET A 318 1.54 -19.53 18.09
N ALA A 319 0.48 -19.56 17.28
CA ALA A 319 0.59 -19.66 15.83
C ALA A 319 1.31 -18.45 15.21
N ALA A 320 1.13 -17.25 15.75
CA ALA A 320 1.89 -16.07 15.34
C ALA A 320 3.38 -16.18 15.70
N THR A 321 3.71 -16.74 16.86
CA THR A 321 5.11 -17.01 17.27
C THR A 321 5.77 -18.05 16.35
N LEU A 322 5.05 -19.13 15.99
CA LEU A 322 5.53 -20.10 15.00
C LEU A 322 5.71 -19.48 13.62
N ALA A 323 4.78 -18.62 13.20
CA ALA A 323 4.89 -17.90 11.93
C ALA A 323 6.10 -16.92 11.93
N LEU A 324 6.40 -16.27 13.06
CA LEU A 324 7.61 -15.46 13.19
C LEU A 324 8.87 -16.31 13.03
N ARG A 325 8.96 -17.46 13.71
CA ARG A 325 10.09 -18.39 13.54
C ARG A 325 10.24 -18.85 12.09
N ALA A 326 9.14 -19.17 11.41
CA ALA A 326 9.14 -19.50 9.98
C ALA A 326 9.72 -18.37 9.11
N VAL A 327 9.47 -17.10 9.46
CA VAL A 327 10.09 -15.94 8.79
C VAL A 327 11.58 -15.84 9.10
N GLU A 328 11.99 -15.99 10.36
CA GLU A 328 13.38 -15.88 10.79
C GLU A 328 14.25 -17.00 10.19
N GLU A 329 13.75 -18.24 10.24
CA GLU A 329 14.40 -19.42 9.65
C GLU A 329 14.29 -19.44 8.12
N GLY A 330 13.36 -18.67 7.54
CA GLY A 330 13.06 -18.71 6.12
C GLY A 330 12.50 -20.04 5.64
N LYS A 331 11.70 -20.71 6.47
CA LYS A 331 11.03 -21.99 6.18
C LYS A 331 9.52 -21.80 6.24
N ALA A 332 8.91 -21.60 5.07
CA ALA A 332 7.46 -21.45 4.98
C ALA A 332 6.77 -22.84 5.08
N PRO A 333 5.72 -23.00 5.90
CA PRO A 333 4.93 -24.22 5.90
C PRO A 333 4.25 -24.45 4.52
N PRO A 334 3.93 -25.71 4.17
CA PRO A 334 3.36 -26.05 2.86
C PRO A 334 1.94 -25.47 2.67
N ASP A 335 1.10 -25.56 3.69
CA ASP A 335 -0.26 -25.01 3.69
C ASP A 335 -0.28 -23.59 4.24
N LEU A 336 -0.01 -22.62 3.36
CA LEU A 336 -0.10 -21.22 3.68
C LEU A 336 -1.39 -20.57 3.17
N PRO A 337 -1.94 -19.62 3.93
CA PRO A 337 -3.10 -18.85 3.51
C PRO A 337 -2.79 -17.96 2.30
N ASP A 338 -3.83 -17.56 1.58
CA ASP A 338 -3.73 -16.52 0.56
C ASP A 338 -3.22 -15.19 1.14
N SER A 339 -2.64 -14.34 0.29
CA SER A 339 -2.27 -12.99 0.71
C SER A 339 -3.49 -12.18 1.15
N LEU A 340 -3.26 -11.21 2.05
CA LEU A 340 -4.30 -10.26 2.45
C LEU A 340 -4.87 -9.54 1.22
N ALA A 341 -6.19 -9.61 1.05
CA ALA A 341 -6.83 -8.96 -0.09
C ALA A 341 -6.85 -7.45 0.13
N SER A 342 -6.47 -6.69 -0.90
CA SER A 342 -6.51 -5.22 -0.86
C SER A 342 -7.90 -4.68 -1.22
N HIS A 343 -8.25 -3.53 -0.64
CA HIS A 343 -9.45 -2.81 -1.04
C HIS A 343 -9.21 -2.09 -2.38
N ARG A 344 -9.91 -2.53 -3.43
CA ARG A 344 -9.89 -1.89 -4.76
C ARG A 344 -11.06 -0.93 -4.89
N ASP A 345 -10.76 0.32 -5.22
CA ASP A 345 -11.71 1.44 -5.28
C ASP A 345 -11.75 2.02 -6.70
N LEU A 346 -12.65 1.48 -7.53
CA LEU A 346 -12.78 1.87 -8.94
C LEU A 346 -13.19 3.34 -9.12
N PRO A 347 -14.17 3.90 -8.37
CA PRO A 347 -14.49 5.33 -8.45
C PRO A 347 -13.29 6.24 -8.19
N LEU A 348 -12.47 5.90 -7.18
CA LEU A 348 -11.26 6.68 -6.89
C LEU A 348 -10.22 6.56 -8.00
N ALA A 349 -10.07 5.36 -8.57
CA ALA A 349 -9.16 5.10 -9.67
C ALA A 349 -9.53 5.92 -10.91
N LEU A 350 -10.82 5.95 -11.27
CA LEU A 350 -11.32 6.75 -12.38
C LEU A 350 -11.13 8.25 -12.14
N LEU A 351 -11.37 8.73 -10.92
CA LEU A 351 -11.10 10.12 -10.57
C LEU A 351 -9.62 10.47 -10.78
N PHE A 352 -8.71 9.65 -10.24
CA PHE A 352 -7.28 9.89 -10.38
C PHE A 352 -6.81 9.82 -11.83
N GLY A 353 -7.37 8.90 -12.63
CA GLY A 353 -7.15 8.85 -14.07
C GLY A 353 -7.64 10.10 -14.79
N SER A 354 -8.87 10.53 -14.51
CA SER A 354 -9.46 11.72 -15.12
C SER A 354 -8.67 12.99 -14.79
N ARG A 355 -8.14 13.13 -13.56
CA ARG A 355 -7.27 14.24 -13.18
C ARG A 355 -6.01 14.28 -14.04
N SER A 356 -5.33 13.15 -14.22
CA SER A 356 -4.13 13.08 -15.04
C SER A 356 -4.42 13.45 -16.50
N ALA A 357 -5.53 12.96 -17.06
CA ALA A 357 -5.96 13.30 -18.42
C ALA A 357 -6.31 14.78 -18.57
N LEU A 358 -7.08 15.35 -17.64
CA LEU A 358 -7.46 16.77 -17.68
C LEU A 358 -6.24 17.69 -17.55
N ALA A 359 -5.31 17.37 -16.65
CA ALA A 359 -4.06 18.12 -16.51
C ALA A 359 -3.22 18.08 -17.79
N PHE A 360 -3.14 16.90 -18.42
CA PHE A 360 -2.45 16.74 -19.70
C PHE A 360 -3.13 17.53 -20.81
N LEU A 361 -4.46 17.39 -20.98
CA LEU A 361 -5.22 18.10 -22.01
C LEU A 361 -5.16 19.62 -21.86
N ALA A 362 -5.14 20.13 -20.62
CA ALA A 362 -4.96 21.55 -20.37
C ALA A 362 -3.59 22.04 -20.87
N MET A 363 -2.52 21.30 -20.58
CA MET A 363 -1.18 21.60 -21.09
C MET A 363 -1.07 21.42 -22.60
N ALA A 364 -1.75 20.43 -23.17
CA ALA A 364 -1.80 20.19 -24.60
C ALA A 364 -2.50 21.33 -25.34
N SER A 365 -3.63 21.81 -24.78
CA SER A 365 -4.37 22.96 -25.32
C SER A 365 -3.53 24.24 -25.25
N PHE A 366 -2.80 24.45 -24.14
CA PHE A 366 -1.85 25.55 -23.99
C PHE A 366 -0.73 25.48 -25.04
N TRP A 367 -0.17 24.29 -25.28
CA TRP A 367 0.84 24.10 -26.32
C TRP A 367 0.30 24.44 -27.72
N LEU A 368 -0.86 23.89 -28.08
CA LEU A 368 -1.47 24.14 -29.39
C LEU A 368 -1.81 25.62 -29.61
N ALA A 369 -2.21 26.34 -28.56
CA ALA A 369 -2.50 27.77 -28.65
C ALA A 369 -1.23 28.63 -28.77
N THR A 370 -0.13 28.24 -28.12
CA THR A 370 1.10 29.06 -28.06
C THR A 370 2.14 28.69 -29.10
N GLY A 371 2.11 27.47 -29.63
CA GLY A 371 3.17 26.93 -30.48
C GLY A 371 4.54 26.83 -29.78
N TRP A 372 4.58 26.92 -28.44
CA TRP A 372 5.84 26.97 -27.71
C TRP A 372 6.62 25.66 -27.84
N THR A 373 7.83 25.74 -28.41
CA THR A 373 8.65 24.58 -28.80
C THR A 373 9.06 23.70 -27.62
N ALA A 374 9.20 24.26 -26.41
CA ALA A 374 9.58 23.49 -25.22
C ALA A 374 8.38 22.93 -24.43
N ALA A 375 7.14 23.31 -24.78
CA ALA A 375 5.94 22.86 -24.07
C ALA A 375 5.77 21.32 -24.03
N PRO A 376 6.16 20.52 -25.06
CA PRO A 376 6.13 19.06 -24.97
C PRO A 376 6.90 18.50 -23.76
N GLY A 377 8.05 19.09 -23.40
CA GLY A 377 8.78 18.71 -22.19
C GLY A 377 8.00 18.97 -20.90
N GLY A 378 7.29 20.10 -20.84
CA GLY A 378 6.38 20.42 -19.73
C GLY A 378 5.16 19.50 -19.67
N MET A 379 4.59 19.10 -20.81
CA MET A 379 3.51 18.13 -20.90
C MET A 379 3.94 16.76 -20.37
N VAL A 380 5.10 16.26 -20.79
CA VAL A 380 5.70 15.01 -20.27
C VAL A 380 5.80 15.07 -18.76
N LEU A 381 6.35 16.15 -18.22
CA LEU A 381 6.56 16.26 -16.79
C LEU A 381 5.23 16.38 -16.01
N THR A 382 4.23 17.04 -16.60
CA THR A 382 2.86 17.06 -16.06
C THR A 382 2.30 15.64 -15.94
N CYS A 383 2.42 14.83 -17.00
CA CYS A 383 2.01 13.43 -16.99
C CYS A 383 2.73 12.61 -15.93
N VAL A 384 4.05 12.74 -15.85
CA VAL A 384 4.89 11.99 -14.92
C VAL A 384 4.48 12.30 -13.47
N VAL A 385 4.36 13.58 -13.10
CA VAL A 385 4.03 13.99 -11.73
C VAL A 385 2.59 13.61 -11.37
N CYS A 386 1.62 13.85 -12.27
CA CYS A 386 0.21 13.49 -12.03
C CYS A 386 0.00 11.99 -11.87
N SER A 387 0.64 11.16 -12.70
CA SER A 387 0.49 9.71 -12.69
C SER A 387 1.28 9.05 -11.55
N LEU A 388 2.53 9.46 -11.30
CA LEU A 388 3.39 8.87 -10.26
C LEU A 388 2.86 9.10 -8.85
N PHE A 389 2.26 10.27 -8.61
CA PHE A 389 1.70 10.63 -7.31
C PHE A 389 0.18 10.52 -7.27
N ALA A 390 -0.42 9.82 -8.24
CA ALA A 390 -1.86 9.83 -8.42
C ALA A 390 -2.62 9.32 -7.18
N SER A 391 -2.14 8.21 -6.62
CA SER A 391 -2.67 7.55 -5.42
C SER A 391 -2.18 8.15 -4.11
N ARG A 392 -1.28 9.16 -4.16
CA ARG A 392 -0.72 9.82 -2.97
C ARG A 392 -1.63 10.97 -2.57
N GLU A 393 -2.19 10.90 -1.37
CA GLU A 393 -3.03 11.97 -0.80
C GLU A 393 -2.26 13.29 -0.65
N ASN A 394 -0.95 13.22 -0.39
CA ASN A 394 -0.04 14.37 -0.36
C ASN A 394 0.63 14.66 -1.73
N GLY A 395 0.00 14.28 -2.84
CA GLY A 395 0.54 14.45 -4.20
C GLY A 395 0.95 15.89 -4.52
N ALA A 396 0.17 16.89 -4.10
CA ALA A 396 0.54 18.30 -4.26
C ALA A 396 1.81 18.67 -3.49
N GLN A 397 1.97 18.16 -2.26
CA GLN A 397 3.16 18.43 -1.44
C GLN A 397 4.41 17.77 -2.03
N ILE A 398 4.28 16.52 -2.51
CA ILE A 398 5.37 15.82 -3.20
C ILE A 398 5.73 16.57 -4.49
N GLY A 399 4.74 17.01 -5.27
CA GLY A 399 4.94 17.84 -6.45
C GLY A 399 5.68 19.16 -6.12
N MET A 400 5.41 19.76 -4.97
CA MET A 400 6.15 20.94 -4.51
C MET A 400 7.59 20.65 -4.09
N SER A 401 7.85 19.48 -3.48
CA SER A 401 9.22 19.00 -3.28
C SER A 401 9.94 18.79 -4.61
N PHE A 402 9.24 18.27 -5.62
CA PHE A 402 9.78 18.12 -6.98
C PHE A 402 10.15 19.47 -7.60
N MET A 403 9.25 20.45 -7.51
CA MET A 403 9.50 21.83 -7.96
C MET A 403 10.76 22.42 -7.30
N ARG A 404 10.89 22.28 -5.97
CA ARG A 404 12.09 22.72 -5.23
C ARG A 404 13.36 22.05 -5.77
N GLY A 405 13.30 20.75 -6.06
CA GLY A 405 14.42 20.02 -6.64
C GLY A 405 14.84 20.56 -8.01
N ILE A 406 13.88 20.90 -8.88
CA ILE A 406 14.14 21.51 -10.19
C ILE A 406 14.79 22.89 -10.03
N VAL A 407 14.22 23.74 -9.17
CA VAL A 407 14.79 25.07 -8.89
C VAL A 407 16.23 24.99 -8.40
N LEU A 408 16.56 24.00 -7.56
CA LEU A 408 17.93 23.76 -7.11
C LEU A 408 18.83 23.17 -8.22
N ALA A 409 18.27 22.37 -9.13
CA ALA A 409 19.02 21.75 -10.22
C ALA A 409 19.44 22.77 -11.28
N ILE A 410 18.59 23.76 -11.59
CA ILE A 410 18.84 24.77 -12.64
C ILE A 410 20.20 25.46 -12.49
N PRO A 411 20.54 26.13 -11.37
CA PRO A 411 21.81 26.85 -11.26
C PRO A 411 23.02 25.91 -11.33
N VAL A 412 22.91 24.73 -10.72
CA VAL A 412 24.02 23.75 -10.73
C VAL A 412 24.21 23.14 -12.11
N ALA A 413 23.12 22.79 -12.80
CA ALA A 413 23.14 22.30 -14.18
C ALA A 413 23.62 23.37 -15.16
N PHE A 414 23.33 24.66 -14.91
CA PHE A 414 23.85 25.75 -15.72
C PHE A 414 25.38 25.86 -15.56
N VAL A 415 25.89 25.87 -14.34
CA VAL A 415 27.34 25.91 -14.08
C VAL A 415 28.03 24.69 -14.67
N VAL A 416 27.52 23.48 -14.43
CA VAL A 416 28.13 22.26 -14.95
C VAL A 416 28.01 22.19 -16.48
N GLY A 417 26.79 22.30 -17.00
CA GLY A 417 26.48 22.10 -18.40
C GLY A 417 26.98 23.23 -19.31
N GLN A 418 26.79 24.50 -18.92
CA GLN A 418 27.06 25.64 -19.80
C GLN A 418 28.39 26.36 -19.53
N ILE A 419 29.04 26.12 -18.37
CA ILE A 419 30.31 26.77 -18.01
C ILE A 419 31.46 25.76 -17.93
N LEU A 420 31.32 24.67 -17.18
CA LEU A 420 32.40 23.70 -16.96
C LEU A 420 32.60 22.74 -18.14
N LEU A 421 31.55 22.04 -18.57
CA LEU A 421 31.65 21.03 -19.63
C LEU A 421 32.12 21.53 -21.00
N PRO A 422 31.89 22.78 -21.42
CA PRO A 422 32.49 23.31 -22.66
C PRO A 422 34.03 23.37 -22.61
N GLN A 423 34.60 23.51 -21.42
CA GLN A 423 36.04 23.61 -21.20
C GLN A 423 36.70 22.27 -20.89
N TRP A 424 35.90 21.26 -20.54
CA TRP A 424 36.36 19.96 -20.07
C TRP A 424 36.16 18.90 -21.14
N SER A 425 37.12 18.00 -21.26
CA SER A 425 37.09 16.95 -22.28
C SER A 425 37.30 15.56 -21.68
N GLY A 426 36.72 14.56 -22.32
CA GLY A 426 36.86 13.17 -21.90
C GLY A 426 35.97 12.76 -20.72
N PHE A 427 35.83 11.44 -20.59
CA PHE A 427 34.85 10.84 -19.70
C PHE A 427 35.15 11.04 -18.21
N ALA A 428 36.43 11.07 -17.82
CA ALA A 428 36.81 11.26 -16.41
C ALA A 428 36.38 12.64 -15.90
N MET A 429 36.59 13.70 -16.70
CA MET A 429 36.14 15.05 -16.34
C MET A 429 34.61 15.15 -16.32
N LEU A 430 33.91 14.53 -17.27
CA LEU A 430 32.44 14.42 -17.24
C LEU A 430 31.93 13.78 -15.94
N CYS A 431 32.56 12.68 -15.51
CA CYS A 431 32.26 12.01 -14.25
C CYS A 431 32.53 12.90 -13.03
N MET A 432 33.60 13.70 -13.02
CA MET A 432 33.83 14.65 -11.93
C MET A 432 32.77 15.76 -11.91
N ALA A 433 32.49 16.36 -13.07
CA ALA A 433 31.58 17.49 -13.21
C ALA A 433 30.15 17.14 -12.81
N MET A 434 29.65 15.97 -13.25
CA MET A 434 28.30 15.51 -12.92
C MET A 434 28.25 14.72 -11.61
N GLY A 435 29.29 13.95 -11.30
CA GLY A 435 29.32 13.04 -10.17
C GLY A 435 29.32 13.75 -8.83
N VAL A 436 29.98 14.90 -8.69
CA VAL A 436 29.99 15.67 -7.44
C VAL A 436 28.58 16.17 -7.06
N PRO A 437 27.85 16.91 -7.92
CA PRO A 437 26.45 17.27 -7.68
C PRO A 437 25.55 16.05 -7.40
N LEU A 438 25.69 15.00 -8.23
CA LEU A 438 24.88 13.80 -8.10
C LEU A 438 25.18 13.00 -6.82
N PHE A 439 26.39 13.10 -6.26
CA PHE A 439 26.72 12.50 -4.96
C PHE A 439 25.89 13.10 -3.84
N PHE A 440 25.87 14.43 -3.74
CA PHE A 440 25.09 15.13 -2.71
C PHE A 440 23.59 14.93 -2.92
N GLY A 441 23.14 14.90 -4.18
CA GLY A 441 21.78 14.52 -4.52
C GLY A 441 21.42 13.11 -4.05
N ALA A 442 22.29 12.11 -4.31
CA ALA A 442 22.07 10.74 -3.89
C ALA A 442 22.12 10.55 -2.35
N LEU A 443 22.96 11.31 -1.64
CA LEU A 443 22.91 11.38 -0.17
C LEU A 443 21.55 11.89 0.32
N GLY A 444 21.03 12.95 -0.31
CA GLY A 444 19.70 13.47 -0.02
C GLY A 444 18.57 12.47 -0.30
N MET A 445 18.71 11.64 -1.35
CA MET A 445 17.74 10.58 -1.68
C MET A 445 17.61 9.53 -0.57
N ALA A 446 18.67 9.27 0.19
CA ALA A 446 18.64 8.33 1.31
C ALA A 446 17.90 8.88 2.55
N ASN A 447 17.58 10.18 2.60
CA ASN A 447 16.87 10.79 3.71
C ASN A 447 15.37 10.96 3.40
N PRO A 448 14.45 10.32 4.15
CA PRO A 448 13.01 10.38 3.89
C PRO A 448 12.40 11.79 3.84
N ARG A 449 12.98 12.78 4.52
CA ARG A 449 12.43 14.15 4.60
C ARG A 449 12.71 14.98 3.35
N ILE A 450 13.89 14.82 2.77
CA ILE A 450 14.32 15.56 1.57
C ILE A 450 14.39 14.69 0.31
N GLY A 451 14.10 13.39 0.44
CA GLY A 451 14.27 12.41 -0.63
C GLY A 451 13.56 12.79 -1.92
N ALA A 452 12.31 13.26 -1.87
CA ALA A 452 11.58 13.70 -3.06
C ALA A 452 12.26 14.90 -3.77
N THR A 453 12.72 15.89 -3.00
CA THR A 453 13.45 17.05 -3.52
C THR A 453 14.78 16.63 -4.14
N ALA A 454 15.52 15.76 -3.45
CA ALA A 454 16.82 15.28 -3.90
C ALA A 454 16.73 14.36 -5.13
N THR A 455 15.73 13.48 -5.18
CA THR A 455 15.43 12.69 -6.38
C THR A 455 15.11 13.61 -7.55
N SER A 456 14.22 14.58 -7.37
CA SER A 456 13.89 15.54 -8.43
C SER A 456 15.12 16.32 -8.89
N TYR A 457 15.96 16.78 -7.96
CA TYR A 457 17.23 17.43 -8.27
C TYR A 457 18.11 16.57 -9.16
N CYS A 458 18.40 15.31 -8.79
CA CYS A 458 19.24 14.42 -9.59
C CYS A 458 18.68 14.21 -10.99
N LEU A 459 17.38 13.92 -11.10
CA LEU A 459 16.75 13.62 -12.38
C LEU A 459 16.79 14.81 -13.33
N HIS A 460 16.37 16.00 -12.86
CA HIS A 460 16.31 17.17 -13.72
C HIS A 460 17.69 17.78 -13.96
N PHE A 461 18.65 17.61 -13.05
CA PHE A 461 20.06 17.91 -13.33
C PHE A 461 20.57 17.08 -14.52
N ILE A 462 20.28 15.78 -14.56
CA ILE A 462 20.67 14.91 -15.69
C ILE A 462 19.98 15.35 -16.99
N VAL A 463 18.69 15.71 -16.95
CA VAL A 463 17.97 16.18 -18.17
C VAL A 463 18.51 17.52 -18.66
N LEU A 464 18.81 18.45 -17.76
CA LEU A 464 19.29 19.79 -18.12
C LEU A 464 20.74 19.77 -18.64
N VAL A 465 21.57 18.86 -18.15
CA VAL A 465 22.94 18.67 -18.65
C VAL A 465 22.93 17.87 -19.96
N ALA A 466 22.05 16.87 -20.09
CA ALA A 466 21.87 16.04 -21.30
C ALA A 466 23.20 15.51 -21.92
N PRO A 467 23.97 14.66 -21.20
CA PRO A 467 25.27 14.19 -21.67
C PRO A 467 25.18 13.37 -22.97
N LEU A 468 25.93 13.78 -23.98
CA LEU A 468 26.05 13.20 -25.33
C LEU A 468 27.53 13.12 -25.76
N ASN A 469 27.84 12.28 -26.75
CA ASN A 469 29.20 12.22 -27.33
C ASN A 469 29.58 13.53 -28.00
N ALA A 470 28.62 14.18 -28.67
CA ALA A 470 28.75 15.53 -29.21
C ALA A 470 27.77 16.43 -28.45
N MET A 471 28.30 17.19 -27.49
CA MET A 471 27.52 18.12 -26.68
C MET A 471 27.28 19.43 -27.44
N SER A 472 26.04 19.92 -27.41
CA SER A 472 25.70 21.29 -27.79
C SER A 472 25.43 22.13 -26.55
N PHE A 473 25.97 23.36 -26.54
CA PHE A 473 25.90 24.26 -25.40
C PHE A 473 25.11 25.52 -25.77
N GLU A 474 23.78 25.39 -25.78
CA GLU A 474 22.87 26.48 -26.11
C GLU A 474 22.09 26.95 -24.88
N VAL A 475 22.43 28.14 -24.39
CA VAL A 475 21.78 28.75 -23.23
C VAL A 475 20.28 28.95 -23.45
N ALA A 476 19.84 29.32 -24.66
CA ALA A 476 18.43 29.52 -24.98
C ALA A 476 17.62 28.22 -24.84
N THR A 477 18.15 27.11 -25.35
CA THR A 477 17.52 25.77 -25.27
C THR A 477 17.48 25.29 -23.82
N PHE A 478 18.56 25.53 -23.05
CA PHE A 478 18.62 25.25 -21.62
C PHE A 478 17.54 26.00 -20.83
N LEU A 479 17.45 27.33 -20.99
CA LEU A 479 16.49 28.17 -20.25
C LEU A 479 15.04 27.85 -20.63
N ASN A 480 14.77 27.55 -21.90
CA ASN A 480 13.45 27.12 -22.36
C ASN A 480 13.05 25.77 -21.72
N SER A 481 13.97 24.81 -21.71
CA SER A 481 13.73 23.50 -21.10
C SER A 481 13.48 23.62 -19.60
N ALA A 482 14.26 24.45 -18.90
CA ALA A 482 14.07 24.74 -17.47
C ALA A 482 12.68 25.35 -17.17
N GLN A 483 12.25 26.33 -17.96
CA GLN A 483 10.92 26.93 -17.83
C GLN A 483 9.81 25.91 -18.08
N ALA A 484 9.94 25.08 -19.13
CA ALA A 484 8.96 24.05 -19.44
C ALA A 484 8.80 23.04 -18.30
N MET A 485 9.90 22.65 -17.66
CA MET A 485 9.87 21.77 -16.49
C MET A 485 9.13 22.42 -15.31
N LEU A 486 9.43 23.68 -14.99
CA LEU A 486 8.75 24.39 -13.90
C LEU A 486 7.24 24.53 -14.16
N ILE A 487 6.86 24.91 -15.38
CA ILE A 487 5.45 25.03 -15.76
C ILE A 487 4.75 23.67 -15.69
N GLY A 488 5.38 22.60 -16.18
CA GLY A 488 4.82 21.24 -16.15
C GLY A 488 4.56 20.72 -14.73
N VAL A 489 5.53 20.87 -13.81
CA VAL A 489 5.29 20.51 -12.39
C VAL A 489 4.25 21.43 -11.76
N GLY A 490 4.25 22.71 -12.12
CA GLY A 490 3.26 23.69 -11.65
C GLY A 490 1.84 23.29 -12.02
N ALA A 491 1.62 22.91 -13.28
CA ALA A 491 0.35 22.41 -13.79
C ALA A 491 -0.08 21.13 -13.06
N ALA A 492 0.83 20.19 -12.83
CA ALA A 492 0.53 18.99 -12.06
C ALA A 492 0.14 19.30 -10.60
N VAL A 493 0.88 20.18 -9.93
CA VAL A 493 0.56 20.62 -8.55
C VAL A 493 -0.79 21.33 -8.50
N LEU A 494 -1.10 22.16 -9.50
CA LEU A 494 -2.39 22.82 -9.61
C LEU A 494 -3.52 21.80 -9.81
N ALA A 495 -3.33 20.81 -10.67
CA ALA A 495 -4.28 19.71 -10.85
C ALA A 495 -4.51 18.94 -9.53
N PHE A 496 -3.45 18.66 -8.76
CA PHE A 496 -3.57 18.06 -7.43
C PHE A 496 -4.25 18.95 -6.38
N LYS A 497 -4.37 20.26 -6.59
CA LYS A 497 -5.08 21.17 -5.68
C LYS A 497 -6.53 21.41 -6.10
N LEU A 498 -6.78 21.55 -7.39
CA LEU A 498 -8.10 21.87 -7.95
C LEU A 498 -8.99 20.62 -8.09
N LEU A 499 -8.42 19.50 -8.54
CA LEU A 499 -9.16 18.27 -8.83
C LEU A 499 -9.06 17.30 -7.64
N VAL A 500 -9.54 17.74 -6.47
CA VAL A 500 -9.55 16.92 -5.23
C VAL A 500 -10.98 16.74 -4.72
N LEU A 501 -11.38 15.49 -4.50
CA LEU A 501 -12.55 15.19 -3.67
C LEU A 501 -12.18 15.34 -2.19
N ARG A 502 -12.26 16.56 -1.66
CA ARG A 502 -11.97 16.83 -0.24
C ARG A 502 -13.11 16.48 0.72
N ASN A 503 -14.26 16.02 0.22
CA ASN A 503 -15.44 15.81 1.07
C ASN A 503 -15.27 14.55 1.95
N PRO A 504 -15.01 14.70 3.28
CA PRO A 504 -14.80 13.55 4.17
C PRO A 504 -16.08 12.72 4.32
N ALA A 505 -17.25 13.34 4.15
CA ALA A 505 -18.54 12.67 4.21
C ALA A 505 -18.78 11.76 3.00
N TRP A 506 -18.29 12.13 1.82
CA TRP A 506 -18.31 11.23 0.66
C TRP A 506 -17.39 10.03 0.88
N HIS A 507 -16.16 10.27 1.35
CA HIS A 507 -15.19 9.22 1.62
C HIS A 507 -15.70 8.20 2.66
N GLY A 508 -16.24 8.68 3.78
CA GLY A 508 -16.81 7.83 4.82
C GLY A 508 -18.01 7.01 4.35
N ARG A 509 -18.97 7.64 3.66
CA ARG A 509 -20.15 6.95 3.11
C ARG A 509 -19.77 5.84 2.13
N ARG A 510 -18.82 6.11 1.25
CA ARG A 510 -18.31 5.14 0.27
C ARG A 510 -17.62 3.96 0.95
N LEU A 511 -16.74 4.21 1.92
CA LEU A 511 -16.07 3.12 2.65
C LEU A 511 -17.05 2.30 3.49
N ARG A 512 -18.05 2.93 4.11
CA ARG A 512 -19.14 2.24 4.80
C ARG A 512 -19.95 1.34 3.87
N ALA A 513 -20.36 1.86 2.71
CA ALA A 513 -21.06 1.06 1.70
C ALA A 513 -20.21 -0.12 1.20
N ALA A 514 -18.90 0.08 1.04
CA ALA A 514 -17.98 -1.00 0.67
C ALA A 514 -17.82 -2.07 1.76
N THR A 515 -17.77 -1.68 3.04
CA THR A 515 -17.77 -2.63 4.17
C THR A 515 -19.08 -3.40 4.24
N GLN A 516 -20.21 -2.72 4.07
CA GLN A 516 -21.54 -3.34 4.07
C GLN A 516 -21.71 -4.37 2.94
N ASN A 517 -21.28 -4.02 1.72
CA ASN A 517 -21.28 -4.95 0.58
C ASN A 517 -20.39 -6.17 0.83
N ASP A 518 -19.26 -6.00 1.52
CA ASP A 518 -18.40 -7.12 1.86
C ASP A 518 -19.02 -8.03 2.93
N LEU A 519 -19.71 -7.47 3.94
CA LEU A 519 -20.45 -8.23 4.95
C LEU A 519 -21.55 -9.08 4.30
N VAL A 520 -22.29 -8.52 3.34
CA VAL A 520 -23.27 -9.26 2.54
C VAL A 520 -22.59 -10.39 1.79
N ARG A 521 -21.49 -10.13 1.07
CA ARG A 521 -20.75 -11.18 0.34
C ARG A 521 -20.18 -12.26 1.26
N LEU A 522 -19.81 -11.89 2.50
CA LEU A 522 -19.26 -12.80 3.49
C LEU A 522 -20.25 -13.88 3.93
N THR A 523 -21.56 -13.65 3.80
CA THR A 523 -22.59 -14.66 4.09
C THR A 523 -22.56 -15.84 3.10
N ARG A 524 -22.14 -15.60 1.85
CA ARG A 524 -22.17 -16.59 0.75
C ARG A 524 -20.80 -17.09 0.30
N ARG A 525 -19.72 -16.36 0.63
CA ARG A 525 -18.36 -16.67 0.17
C ARG A 525 -17.86 -18.00 0.75
N GLU A 526 -17.07 -18.77 0.00
CA GLU A 526 -16.36 -19.93 0.56
C GLU A 526 -15.49 -19.55 1.78
N LEU A 527 -15.46 -20.42 2.80
CA LEU A 527 -14.71 -20.21 4.04
C LEU A 527 -13.20 -20.18 3.82
N ARG A 528 -12.70 -20.97 2.87
CA ARG A 528 -11.27 -20.99 2.51
C ARG A 528 -10.85 -19.61 2.00
N GLY A 529 -9.92 -18.97 2.71
CA GLY A 529 -9.44 -17.62 2.37
C GLY A 529 -10.41 -16.48 2.71
N ALA A 530 -11.53 -16.74 3.39
CA ALA A 530 -12.46 -15.69 3.79
C ALA A 530 -11.84 -14.71 4.81
N ASP A 531 -11.03 -15.23 5.75
CA ASP A 531 -10.34 -14.43 6.76
C ASP A 531 -9.33 -13.44 6.16
N THR A 532 -8.53 -13.88 5.20
CA THR A 532 -7.55 -13.02 4.51
C THR A 532 -8.22 -12.04 3.56
N TRP A 533 -9.33 -12.45 2.96
CA TRP A 533 -10.13 -11.57 2.10
C TRP A 533 -10.83 -10.46 2.87
N PHE A 534 -11.58 -10.79 3.92
CA PHE A 534 -12.31 -9.81 4.72
C PHE A 534 -11.36 -9.00 5.60
N GLY A 535 -10.47 -9.67 6.34
CA GLY A 535 -9.52 -9.03 7.25
C GLY A 535 -8.59 -8.05 6.54
N GLY A 536 -8.03 -8.43 5.39
CA GLY A 536 -7.18 -7.54 4.58
C GLY A 536 -7.91 -6.30 4.09
N ARG A 537 -9.11 -6.47 3.51
CA ARG A 537 -9.92 -5.34 3.01
C ARG A 537 -10.38 -4.43 4.14
N MET A 538 -10.75 -5.00 5.28
CA MET A 538 -11.19 -4.22 6.44
C MET A 538 -10.03 -3.44 7.06
N ALA A 539 -8.84 -4.05 7.21
CA ALA A 539 -7.64 -3.36 7.64
C ALA A 539 -7.32 -2.16 6.74
N ASP A 540 -7.39 -2.35 5.42
CA ASP A 540 -7.17 -1.30 4.42
C ASP A 540 -8.16 -0.12 4.54
N ARG A 541 -9.44 -0.42 4.83
CA ARG A 541 -10.49 0.60 4.99
C ARG A 541 -10.38 1.32 6.32
N LEU A 542 -10.09 0.62 7.40
CA LEU A 542 -9.83 1.23 8.71
C LEU A 542 -8.63 2.17 8.59
N LEU A 543 -7.51 1.73 8.02
CA LEU A 543 -6.36 2.62 7.81
C LEU A 543 -6.70 3.86 6.97
N GLN A 544 -7.65 3.78 6.03
CA GLN A 544 -8.12 4.96 5.29
C GLN A 544 -9.01 5.88 6.14
N LEU A 545 -9.97 5.31 6.88
CA LEU A 545 -10.86 6.06 7.78
C LEU A 545 -10.08 6.79 8.90
N ALA A 546 -9.01 6.17 9.39
CA ALA A 546 -8.23 6.71 10.49
C ALA A 546 -7.30 7.85 10.12
N ARG A 547 -6.85 7.94 8.87
CA ARG A 547 -5.84 8.93 8.44
C ARG A 547 -6.27 10.38 8.65
N HIS A 548 -7.57 10.65 8.69
CA HIS A 548 -8.12 11.98 8.94
C HIS A 548 -8.82 12.09 10.31
N TYR A 549 -8.81 11.03 11.12
CA TYR A 549 -9.60 10.94 12.35
C TYR A 549 -9.34 12.08 13.34
N SER A 550 -8.07 12.49 13.52
CA SER A 550 -7.70 13.57 14.45
C SER A 550 -8.13 14.97 13.99
N ALA A 551 -8.42 15.15 12.70
CA ALA A 551 -8.82 16.42 12.10
C ALA A 551 -10.33 16.57 11.91
N LEU A 552 -11.10 15.51 12.23
CA LEU A 552 -12.55 15.46 12.01
C LEU A 552 -13.33 15.91 13.28
N PRO A 553 -14.42 16.70 13.13
CA PRO A 553 -15.36 17.01 14.21
C PRO A 553 -15.93 15.73 14.86
N GLU A 554 -16.44 15.83 16.10
CA GLU A 554 -16.90 14.66 16.88
C GLU A 554 -17.95 13.80 16.17
N TYR A 555 -18.90 14.42 15.49
CA TYR A 555 -19.90 13.73 14.66
C TYR A 555 -19.26 12.90 13.53
N GLU A 556 -18.14 13.35 12.98
CA GLU A 556 -17.43 12.64 11.92
C GLU A 556 -16.49 11.54 12.46
N ARG A 557 -16.09 11.60 13.73
CA ARG A 557 -15.40 10.49 14.43
C ARG A 557 -16.29 9.24 14.54
N ALA A 558 -17.61 9.39 14.59
CA ALA A 558 -18.54 8.27 14.60
C ALA A 558 -18.42 7.33 13.38
N ARG A 559 -17.89 7.83 12.25
CA ARG A 559 -17.66 7.01 11.04
C ARG A 559 -16.54 6.00 11.19
N TRP A 560 -15.56 6.27 12.06
CA TRP A 560 -14.54 5.30 12.43
C TRP A 560 -15.18 4.14 13.19
N ASP A 561 -16.04 4.48 14.15
CA ASP A 561 -16.75 3.49 14.94
C ASP A 561 -17.64 2.61 14.05
N ASP A 562 -18.31 3.16 13.03
CA ASP A 562 -19.03 2.35 12.03
C ASP A 562 -18.14 1.32 11.33
N GLY A 563 -16.91 1.70 10.95
CA GLY A 563 -15.95 0.76 10.39
C GLY A 563 -15.59 -0.35 11.37
N VAL A 564 -15.39 0.02 12.64
CA VAL A 564 -15.07 -0.92 13.71
C VAL A 564 -16.22 -1.89 14.00
N HIS A 565 -17.48 -1.42 14.04
CA HIS A 565 -18.64 -2.31 14.18
C HIS A 565 -18.79 -3.25 12.98
N GLY A 566 -18.49 -2.75 11.78
CA GLY A 566 -18.44 -3.59 10.57
C GLY A 566 -17.39 -4.71 10.67
N LEU A 567 -16.19 -4.41 11.19
CA LEU A 567 -15.17 -5.43 11.49
C LEU A 567 -15.69 -6.46 12.50
N ASP A 568 -16.33 -5.99 13.56
CA ASP A 568 -16.83 -6.83 14.65
C ASP A 568 -17.94 -7.78 14.16
N ILE A 569 -18.92 -7.31 13.38
CA ILE A 569 -19.94 -8.17 12.77
C ILE A 569 -19.32 -9.21 11.84
N GLY A 570 -18.36 -8.80 11.00
CA GLY A 570 -17.71 -9.74 10.09
C GLY A 570 -16.89 -10.80 10.82
N ASP A 571 -16.31 -10.46 11.97
CA ASP A 571 -15.61 -11.40 12.83
C ASP A 571 -16.54 -12.47 13.43
N GLU A 572 -17.68 -12.04 13.97
CA GLU A 572 -18.66 -12.97 14.54
C GLU A 572 -19.33 -13.83 13.45
N LEU A 573 -19.54 -13.28 12.25
CA LEU A 573 -20.05 -14.04 11.11
C LEU A 573 -19.04 -15.11 10.67
N LEU A 574 -17.76 -14.78 10.57
CA LEU A 574 -16.72 -15.76 10.26
C LEU A 574 -16.62 -16.84 11.32
N HIS A 575 -16.70 -16.46 12.60
CA HIS A 575 -16.67 -17.41 13.70
C HIS A 575 -17.87 -18.38 13.66
N LEU A 576 -19.09 -17.85 13.49
CA LEU A 576 -20.30 -18.67 13.35
C LEU A 576 -20.15 -19.69 12.22
N ARG A 577 -19.70 -19.25 11.05
CA ARG A 577 -19.55 -20.12 9.88
C ARG A 577 -18.46 -21.18 10.08
N HIS A 578 -17.36 -20.86 10.76
CA HIS A 578 -16.36 -21.85 11.14
C HIS A 578 -16.94 -22.90 12.11
N CYS A 579 -17.72 -22.49 13.12
CA CYS A 579 -18.38 -23.40 14.04
C CYS A 579 -19.35 -24.37 13.33
N LEU A 580 -20.18 -23.84 12.42
CA LEU A 580 -21.11 -24.65 11.63
C LEU A 580 -20.38 -25.63 10.69
N ALA A 581 -19.29 -25.18 10.06
CA ALA A 581 -18.47 -26.04 9.19
C ALA A 581 -17.78 -27.18 9.95
N VAL A 582 -17.36 -26.95 11.20
CA VAL A 582 -16.79 -28.00 12.06
C VAL A 582 -17.87 -28.97 12.54
N ALA A 583 -19.08 -28.48 12.82
CA ALA A 583 -20.18 -29.32 13.29
C ALA A 583 -20.67 -30.33 12.25
N GLN A 584 -20.57 -30.02 10.94
CA GLN A 584 -20.97 -30.89 9.81
C GLN A 584 -22.39 -31.47 9.93
N LEU A 585 -23.36 -30.63 10.30
CA LEU A 585 -24.74 -31.07 10.60
C LEU A 585 -25.71 -30.90 9.41
N PRO A 586 -26.83 -31.65 9.38
CA PRO A 586 -27.88 -31.51 8.36
C PRO A 586 -28.80 -30.29 8.62
N LEU A 587 -28.23 -29.13 8.97
CA LEU A 587 -28.96 -27.89 9.26
C LEU A 587 -29.14 -26.99 8.02
N VAL A 588 -28.99 -27.55 6.82
CA VAL A 588 -28.87 -26.79 5.56
C VAL A 588 -30.00 -25.80 5.36
N THR A 589 -31.25 -26.16 5.69
CA THR A 589 -32.41 -25.27 5.53
C THR A 589 -32.41 -24.13 6.55
N ALA A 590 -32.30 -24.44 7.85
CA ALA A 590 -32.30 -23.43 8.91
C ALA A 590 -31.09 -22.47 8.82
N GLU A 591 -29.91 -23.00 8.47
CA GLU A 591 -28.73 -22.18 8.21
C GLU A 591 -28.95 -21.26 7.02
N ARG A 592 -29.49 -21.78 5.90
CA ARG A 592 -29.75 -20.98 4.69
C ARG A 592 -30.76 -19.86 4.96
N GLU A 593 -31.85 -20.15 5.68
CA GLU A 593 -32.86 -19.16 6.06
C GLU A 593 -32.27 -18.06 6.94
N TYR A 594 -31.49 -18.44 7.98
CA TYR A 594 -30.82 -17.47 8.84
C TYR A 594 -29.82 -16.60 8.06
N MET A 595 -28.98 -17.21 7.21
CA MET A 595 -28.00 -16.48 6.39
C MET A 595 -28.67 -15.54 5.39
N GLN A 596 -29.79 -15.94 4.79
CA GLN A 596 -30.58 -15.09 3.88
C GLN A 596 -31.20 -13.90 4.62
N GLN A 597 -31.73 -14.11 5.82
CA GLN A 597 -32.24 -13.00 6.63
C GLN A 597 -31.12 -12.06 7.08
N LEU A 598 -29.99 -12.60 7.51
CA LEU A 598 -28.80 -11.82 7.87
C LEU A 598 -28.32 -10.98 6.69
N GLU A 599 -28.26 -11.57 5.50
CA GLU A 599 -27.92 -10.86 4.29
C GLU A 599 -28.87 -9.70 3.99
N ASN A 600 -30.18 -9.92 4.08
CA ASN A 600 -31.19 -8.88 3.87
C ASN A 600 -31.06 -7.72 4.86
N VAL A 601 -30.76 -8.03 6.13
CA VAL A 601 -30.53 -7.04 7.18
C VAL A 601 -29.25 -6.24 6.89
N LEU A 602 -28.15 -6.92 6.58
CA LEU A 602 -26.87 -6.29 6.25
C LEU A 602 -26.94 -5.46 4.98
N ALA A 603 -27.67 -5.90 3.95
CA ALA A 603 -27.83 -5.18 2.68
C ALA A 603 -28.59 -3.85 2.83
N ARG A 604 -29.50 -3.75 3.81
CA ARG A 604 -30.20 -2.50 4.13
C ARG A 604 -29.37 -1.57 5.02
N GLY A 605 -28.44 -2.13 5.79
CA GLY A 605 -27.51 -1.38 6.62
C GLY A 605 -28.12 -0.91 7.94
N PRO A 606 -27.28 -0.50 8.90
CA PRO A 606 -27.72 -0.10 10.23
C PRO A 606 -28.44 1.24 10.16
N ALA A 607 -29.58 1.33 10.84
CA ALA A 607 -30.40 2.54 10.93
C ALA A 607 -31.32 2.46 12.17
N PRO A 608 -31.86 3.62 12.62
CA PRO A 608 -32.89 3.68 13.66
C PRO A 608 -34.03 2.68 13.46
N GLY A 609 -34.46 2.03 14.54
CA GLY A 609 -35.58 1.06 14.56
C GLY A 609 -35.27 -0.30 13.92
N ARG A 610 -34.05 -0.53 13.40
CA ARG A 610 -33.67 -1.81 12.78
C ARG A 610 -32.97 -2.78 13.72
N GLY A 611 -32.72 -2.39 14.97
CA GLY A 611 -31.95 -3.19 15.93
C GLY A 611 -32.54 -4.57 16.24
N LYS A 612 -33.87 -4.73 16.12
CA LYS A 612 -34.59 -5.99 16.41
C LYS A 612 -34.83 -6.88 15.19
N ARG A 613 -34.36 -6.51 13.99
CA ARG A 613 -34.67 -7.24 12.73
C ARG A 613 -34.05 -8.64 12.64
N LEU A 614 -33.08 -8.96 13.49
CA LEU A 614 -32.48 -10.28 13.57
C LEU A 614 -33.14 -11.17 14.65
N ASP A 615 -33.89 -10.60 15.59
CA ASP A 615 -34.32 -11.29 16.82
C ASP A 615 -35.10 -12.59 16.53
N ALA A 616 -36.12 -12.52 15.66
CA ALA A 616 -36.95 -13.68 15.33
C ALA A 616 -36.16 -14.77 14.59
N ALA A 617 -35.30 -14.40 13.64
CA ALA A 617 -34.49 -15.34 12.88
C ALA A 617 -33.38 -15.97 13.74
N SER A 618 -32.76 -15.17 14.61
CA SER A 618 -31.79 -15.65 15.61
C SER A 618 -32.44 -16.64 16.56
N ALA A 619 -33.64 -16.37 17.07
CA ALA A 619 -34.36 -17.28 17.96
C ALA A 619 -34.70 -18.61 17.27
N ALA A 620 -35.26 -18.56 16.06
CA ALA A 620 -35.59 -19.76 15.28
C ALA A 620 -34.34 -20.60 14.97
N PHE A 621 -33.23 -19.96 14.61
CA PHE A 621 -31.98 -20.65 14.31
C PHE A 621 -31.32 -21.25 15.57
N ILE A 622 -31.34 -20.54 16.70
CA ILE A 622 -30.87 -21.06 17.98
C ILE A 622 -31.67 -22.29 18.40
N GLU A 623 -32.98 -22.29 18.20
CA GLU A 623 -33.82 -23.45 18.51
C GLU A 623 -33.44 -24.65 17.63
N ALA A 624 -33.28 -24.43 16.32
CA ALA A 624 -32.78 -25.47 15.42
C ALA A 624 -31.41 -26.01 15.84
N LEU A 625 -30.49 -25.16 16.31
CA LEU A 625 -29.19 -25.59 16.84
C LEU A 625 -29.32 -26.43 18.12
N ARG A 626 -30.28 -26.11 19.00
CA ARG A 626 -30.51 -26.82 20.27
C ARG A 626 -31.16 -28.19 20.09
N THR A 627 -31.90 -28.40 19.00
CA THR A 627 -32.45 -29.73 18.66
C THR A 627 -31.40 -30.76 18.24
N GLN A 628 -30.18 -30.33 17.95
CA GLN A 628 -29.07 -31.20 17.56
C GLN A 628 -28.33 -31.73 18.80
N PRO A 629 -27.63 -32.89 18.71
CA PRO A 629 -26.87 -33.45 19.82
C PRO A 629 -25.83 -32.45 20.32
N ALA A 630 -25.79 -32.22 21.64
CA ALA A 630 -24.92 -31.23 22.24
C ALA A 630 -23.45 -31.48 21.88
N SER A 631 -22.80 -30.47 21.32
CA SER A 631 -21.38 -30.47 21.00
C SER A 631 -20.80 -29.07 21.22
N ASP A 632 -19.49 -28.97 21.49
CA ASP A 632 -18.84 -27.68 21.70
C ASP A 632 -19.00 -26.73 20.50
N PRO A 633 -18.86 -27.17 19.22
CA PRO A 633 -19.10 -26.31 18.07
C PRO A 633 -20.51 -25.72 18.03
N LEU A 634 -21.53 -26.46 18.48
CA LEU A 634 -22.91 -25.97 18.56
C LEU A 634 -23.09 -24.94 19.68
N ARG A 635 -22.51 -25.17 20.86
CA ARG A 635 -22.53 -24.19 21.96
C ARG A 635 -21.89 -22.87 21.53
N LEU A 636 -20.77 -22.94 20.82
CA LEU A 636 -20.09 -21.77 20.25
C LEU A 636 -20.91 -21.10 19.14
N ALA A 637 -21.58 -21.88 18.28
CA ALA A 637 -22.45 -21.34 17.24
C ALA A 637 -23.63 -20.55 17.85
N VAL A 638 -24.28 -21.07 18.90
CA VAL A 638 -25.33 -20.35 19.64
C VAL A 638 -24.81 -19.04 20.22
N GLY A 639 -23.62 -19.07 20.84
CA GLY A 639 -22.95 -17.87 21.35
C GLY A 639 -22.68 -16.83 20.24
N ALA A 640 -22.19 -17.27 19.08
CA ALA A 640 -21.93 -16.40 17.94
C ALA A 640 -23.21 -15.78 17.34
N VAL A 641 -24.33 -16.52 17.29
CA VAL A 641 -25.64 -15.98 16.84
C VAL A 641 -26.14 -14.88 17.79
N LEU A 642 -26.09 -15.14 19.09
CA LEU A 642 -26.43 -14.14 20.11
C LEU A 642 -25.54 -12.89 20.01
N GLN A 643 -24.25 -13.09 19.77
CA GLN A 643 -23.29 -12.00 19.66
C GLN A 643 -23.48 -11.18 18.39
N LEU A 644 -23.84 -11.81 17.26
CA LEU A 644 -24.23 -11.12 16.03
C LEU A 644 -25.46 -10.23 16.25
N GLN A 645 -26.50 -10.78 16.88
CA GLN A 645 -27.73 -10.07 17.20
C GLN A 645 -27.47 -8.85 18.09
N ARG A 646 -26.70 -9.02 19.17
CA ARG A 646 -26.33 -7.93 20.09
C ARG A 646 -25.47 -6.86 19.41
N SER A 647 -24.47 -7.28 18.64
CA SER A 647 -23.58 -6.36 17.90
C SER A 647 -24.36 -5.53 16.87
N TRP A 648 -25.32 -6.15 16.17
CA TRP A 648 -26.23 -5.45 15.26
C TRP A 648 -27.13 -4.44 15.99
N SER A 649 -27.73 -4.86 17.11
CA SER A 649 -28.57 -3.98 17.93
C SER A 649 -27.79 -2.76 18.43
N LYS A 650 -26.56 -2.97 18.94
CA LYS A 650 -25.65 -1.91 19.39
C LYS A 650 -25.30 -0.96 18.25
N TRP A 651 -24.99 -1.48 17.06
CA TRP A 651 -24.70 -0.64 15.90
C TRP A 651 -25.89 0.22 15.48
N CYS A 652 -27.12 -0.34 15.51
CA CYS A 652 -28.33 0.42 15.20
C CYS A 652 -28.65 1.50 16.25
N ARG A 653 -28.58 1.18 17.55
CA ARG A 653 -28.80 2.17 18.64
C ARG A 653 -27.85 3.34 18.54
N ARG A 654 -26.59 3.07 18.21
CA ARG A 654 -25.60 4.14 18.04
C ARG A 654 -25.96 5.09 16.90
N GLN A 655 -26.58 4.59 15.82
CA GLN A 655 -27.10 5.46 14.76
C GLN A 655 -28.28 6.32 15.24
N GLU A 656 -29.07 5.87 16.22
CA GLU A 656 -30.16 6.64 16.84
C GLU A 656 -29.61 7.81 17.66
N GLU A 657 -28.58 7.54 18.47
CA GLU A 657 -27.86 8.54 19.28
C GLU A 657 -27.21 9.63 18.40
N ILE A 658 -26.65 9.24 17.24
CA ILE A 658 -25.98 10.17 16.31
C ILE A 658 -26.99 11.01 15.51
N HIS A 659 -28.17 10.48 15.20
CA HIS A 659 -29.18 11.13 14.36
C HIS A 659 -30.32 11.80 15.14
N GLY A 660 -30.24 11.88 16.48
CA GLY A 660 -31.10 12.73 17.30
C GLY A 660 -32.56 12.26 17.42
N LEU A 661 -32.78 10.97 17.64
CA LEU A 661 -34.11 10.42 17.99
C LEU A 661 -34.15 9.80 19.41
N ALA A 662 -33.28 10.27 20.30
CA ALA A 662 -33.30 9.94 21.73
C ALA A 662 -33.82 11.12 22.55
#